data_AF-A0A944RS46-F1
#
_entry.id   AF-A0A944RS46-F1
#
_cell.length_a   1.000
_cell.length_b   1.000
_cell.length_c   1.000
_cell.angle_alpha   90.00
_cell.angle_beta   90.00
_cell.angle_gamma   90.00
#
_symmetry.space_group_name_H-M   'P 1'
#
loop_
_entity.id
_entity.type
_entity.pdbx_description
1 polymer ?
#
loop_
_entity_poly.entity_id
_entity_poly.type
_entity_poly.pdbx_seq_one_letter_code
_entity_poly.pdbx_strand_id
1 'polypeptide(L)'
;MSDINHYIEVAVPIPVYNTFTYNIPESLYTPEIVGKRALVPFGNRRLTGYILGNAESGYPSGVKEILDVLDEKPLFPESMVPFFRWIADYYIHSVGEVVKAALPGGINLFDLIEIAVTPEGEKQLCDFSLSPREMEVLSYLKDGFSSLKTLERKTGSEIPKSLIHKMERSGYIVTKRSLKGKNVGPRMERFVKLLSPDIPMKRKSLRREKVISILRSEGEVSVKRLKESVPNVSGLIKTMKEAGSISTREKRVYRDPFGESVEPDTPPILTEEQNNVISEITGSLGKGFATYMLAGVTGSGKTEVYMKVALEAIRLGYSALVLVPEIALISQTEKRFRARFGEKVAVLHSGLSSGERYDQWVRIVEKDAVIAIGARSAIFAPLQNIGIIIVDEEHDTSYKQESSLRYNARDLAIVRAKQSGCLALLGSATPSVQSIFNSEGDKYIPLYMKKRVNMQPLPAITVVDLRKYRDSLKGARRFVTPELLGALKKTLDRGEQALLFLNRRGFANYPVCAACGESLKCKNCDISLTLHKQTNAFRCHFCGYTKPSVSKCSECGSPQIKMLGFGTEKIEEAVNKLFPDARVARLDHDTTSKKGSLVRILKDLKNRKIDVLVGTQMIAKGHDFPDITLVGIICADLSLNFPDFRAGERTFQILSQVSGRAGRGAVPGKVILQTYNPDHFSIMASISQDYREFFSKEIIFRKALNFPPFSRIIQLKISGRDKNKTKLHAHAVGELCNNLKTKYKDFQKTIEILGPVEAPLVKIANRYRWQILLKGPVTGQLHRFAEILVLENNSQINNPHVRLAVDVDPFFMM
;
A
#
# COMPACT_ATOMS: atom_id res chain seq x y z
N MET A 1 -49.67 -2.29 21.50
CA MET A 1 -48.21 -2.44 21.69
C MET A 1 -47.57 -1.43 20.75
N SER A 2 -46.88 -0.43 21.28
CA SER A 2 -46.16 0.55 20.49
C SER A 2 -44.93 -0.12 19.88
N ASP A 3 -44.88 -0.27 18.56
CA ASP A 3 -43.69 -0.73 17.84
C ASP A 3 -42.51 0.20 18.20
N ILE A 4 -41.56 -0.32 18.97
CA ILE A 4 -40.33 0.41 19.27
C ILE A 4 -39.48 0.36 18.00
N ASN A 5 -39.58 1.40 17.19
CA ASN A 5 -38.74 1.54 16.00
C ASN A 5 -37.30 1.84 16.42
N HIS A 6 -36.39 0.96 16.03
CA HIS A 6 -34.96 1.19 16.17
C HIS A 6 -34.43 1.76 14.85
N TYR A 7 -33.82 2.94 14.90
CA TYR A 7 -33.19 3.53 13.73
C TYR A 7 -31.68 3.34 13.77
N ILE A 8 -31.12 2.97 12.62
CA ILE A 8 -29.68 2.77 12.45
C ILE A 8 -29.10 3.63 11.34
N GLU A 9 -27.86 4.04 11.51
CA GLU A 9 -27.09 4.76 10.52
C GLU A 9 -26.25 3.79 9.69
N VAL A 10 -26.43 3.82 8.37
CA VAL A 10 -25.80 2.89 7.44
C VAL A 10 -24.98 3.61 6.39
N ALA A 11 -23.71 3.23 6.25
CA ALA A 11 -22.84 3.65 5.18
C ALA A 11 -22.85 2.65 4.02
N VAL A 12 -23.01 3.13 2.79
CA VAL A 12 -23.08 2.28 1.60
C VAL A 12 -21.77 2.29 0.80
N PRO A 13 -21.24 1.16 0.30
CA PRO A 13 -19.92 0.99 -0.32
C PRO A 13 -19.84 1.53 -1.78
N ILE A 14 -20.35 2.74 -1.97
CA ILE A 14 -20.47 3.48 -3.23
C ILE A 14 -19.99 4.93 -3.02
N PRO A 15 -19.63 5.68 -4.07
CA PRO A 15 -19.06 7.03 -3.96
C PRO A 15 -20.14 8.08 -3.61
N VAL A 16 -20.73 7.95 -2.43
CA VAL A 16 -21.69 8.89 -1.84
C VAL A 16 -21.18 9.27 -0.46
N TYR A 17 -21.06 10.57 -0.20
CA TYR A 17 -20.43 11.08 1.03
C TYR A 17 -21.31 10.90 2.27
N ASN A 18 -22.63 10.94 2.10
CA ASN A 18 -23.59 10.83 3.19
C ASN A 18 -23.84 9.39 3.62
N THR A 19 -24.24 9.22 4.88
CA THR A 19 -24.84 8.00 5.41
C THR A 19 -26.37 8.04 5.26
N PHE A 20 -27.01 6.90 5.49
CA PHE A 20 -28.44 6.72 5.28
C PHE A 20 -29.08 6.10 6.52
N THR A 21 -30.24 6.59 6.90
CA THR A 21 -31.03 6.06 8.01
C THR A 21 -31.95 4.95 7.53
N TYR A 22 -32.00 3.85 8.28
CA TYR A 22 -32.93 2.75 8.08
C TYR A 22 -33.60 2.35 9.40
N ASN A 23 -34.81 1.79 9.32
CA ASN A 23 -35.45 1.11 10.44
C ASN A 23 -34.92 -0.34 10.51
N ILE A 24 -34.63 -0.84 11.72
CA ILE A 24 -34.32 -2.24 11.95
C ILE A 24 -35.50 -2.94 12.61
N PRO A 25 -36.06 -4.00 11.97
CA PRO A 25 -37.10 -4.82 12.59
C PRO A 25 -36.62 -5.40 13.93
N GLU A 26 -37.50 -5.46 14.92
CA GLU A 26 -37.18 -5.96 16.27
C GLU A 26 -36.57 -7.37 16.24
N SER A 27 -37.02 -8.22 15.30
CA SER A 27 -36.51 -9.58 15.10
C SER A 27 -35.04 -9.65 14.65
N LEU A 28 -34.50 -8.58 14.07
CA LEU A 28 -33.12 -8.48 13.59
C LEU A 28 -32.24 -7.65 14.54
N TYR A 29 -32.83 -6.97 15.52
CA TYR A 29 -32.09 -6.09 16.40
C TYR A 29 -31.25 -6.88 17.41
N THR A 30 -30.00 -6.45 17.57
CA THR A 30 -29.10 -6.94 18.62
C THR A 30 -28.35 -5.75 19.21
N PRO A 31 -28.04 -5.72 20.51
CA PRO A 31 -27.26 -4.62 21.10
C PRO A 31 -25.91 -4.39 20.40
N GLU A 32 -25.26 -5.45 19.92
CA GLU A 32 -23.99 -5.39 19.18
C GLU A 32 -24.18 -5.19 17.66
N ILE A 33 -25.08 -4.29 17.24
CA ILE A 33 -25.40 -4.12 15.80
C ILE A 33 -24.31 -3.34 15.04
N VAL A 34 -23.60 -2.43 15.71
CA VAL A 34 -22.57 -1.59 15.09
C VAL A 34 -21.41 -2.46 14.62
N GLY A 35 -20.92 -2.20 13.41
CA GLY A 35 -19.85 -2.99 12.81
C GLY A 35 -20.31 -4.22 12.03
N LYS A 36 -21.60 -4.54 12.05
CA LYS A 36 -22.20 -5.55 11.18
C LYS A 36 -22.57 -4.97 9.82
N ARG A 37 -22.78 -5.85 8.85
CA ARG A 37 -23.32 -5.50 7.53
C ARG A 37 -24.82 -5.75 7.49
N ALA A 38 -25.55 -4.85 6.86
CA ALA A 38 -26.97 -5.00 6.56
C ALA A 38 -27.19 -5.10 5.05
N LEU A 39 -28.17 -5.90 4.62
CA LEU A 39 -28.69 -5.82 3.27
C LEU A 39 -29.75 -4.72 3.24
N VAL A 40 -29.52 -3.66 2.45
CA VAL A 40 -30.41 -2.49 2.44
C VAL A 40 -30.98 -2.20 1.05
N PRO A 41 -32.23 -1.70 0.96
CA PRO A 41 -32.77 -1.15 -0.27
C PRO A 41 -32.16 0.24 -0.52
N PHE A 42 -31.63 0.47 -1.73
CA PHE A 42 -31.01 1.72 -2.12
C PHE A 42 -31.44 2.13 -3.54
N GLY A 43 -32.33 3.13 -3.62
CA GLY A 43 -33.05 3.44 -4.86
C GLY A 43 -33.83 2.20 -5.33
N ASN A 44 -33.56 1.75 -6.55
CA ASN A 44 -34.22 0.58 -7.13
C ASN A 44 -33.48 -0.74 -6.87
N ARG A 45 -32.30 -0.73 -6.23
CA ARG A 45 -31.44 -1.92 -6.06
C ARG A 45 -31.23 -2.27 -4.60
N ARG A 46 -30.74 -3.48 -4.33
CA ARG A 46 -30.27 -3.94 -3.03
C ARG A 46 -28.76 -4.03 -3.00
N LEU A 47 -28.17 -3.67 -1.87
CA LEU A 47 -26.73 -3.72 -1.66
C LEU A 47 -26.39 -3.85 -0.18
N THR A 48 -25.17 -4.30 0.09
CA THR A 48 -24.63 -4.34 1.45
C THR A 48 -24.32 -2.94 1.94
N GLY A 49 -24.85 -2.55 3.10
CA GLY A 49 -24.44 -1.38 3.88
C GLY A 49 -23.70 -1.80 5.15
N TYR A 50 -22.93 -0.87 5.73
CA TYR A 50 -22.22 -1.04 7.00
C TYR A 50 -22.91 -0.22 8.08
N ILE A 51 -23.24 -0.86 9.21
CA ILE A 51 -23.92 -0.20 10.31
C ILE A 51 -22.87 0.55 11.14
N LEU A 52 -23.00 1.88 11.22
CA LEU A 52 -22.05 2.76 11.90
C LEU A 52 -22.51 3.20 13.29
N GLY A 53 -23.80 3.09 13.60
CA GLY A 53 -24.34 3.57 14.86
C GLY A 53 -25.86 3.48 14.89
N ASN A 54 -26.43 3.81 16.04
CA ASN A 54 -27.85 4.13 16.15
C ASN A 54 -28.09 5.53 15.58
N ALA A 55 -29.23 5.73 14.94
CA ALA A 55 -29.68 7.02 14.45
C ALA A 55 -30.69 7.64 15.44
N GLU A 56 -30.87 8.96 15.38
CA GLU A 56 -31.75 9.70 16.30
C GLU A 56 -33.24 9.31 16.11
N SER A 57 -34.07 9.51 17.13
CA SER A 57 -35.52 9.32 17.01
C SER A 57 -36.19 10.50 16.30
N GLY A 58 -37.35 10.28 15.67
CA GLY A 58 -38.18 11.36 15.12
C GLY A 58 -38.09 11.56 13.60
N TYR A 59 -37.64 10.55 12.85
CA TYR A 59 -37.64 10.60 11.39
C TYR A 59 -39.07 10.57 10.81
N PRO A 60 -39.32 11.26 9.68
CA PRO A 60 -40.62 11.29 9.04
C PRO A 60 -41.07 9.90 8.55
N SER A 61 -42.38 9.76 8.30
CA SER A 61 -42.95 8.58 7.66
C SER A 61 -42.26 8.31 6.31
N GLY A 62 -41.80 7.07 6.08
CA GLY A 62 -41.14 6.66 4.83
C GLY A 62 -39.69 6.20 4.94
N VAL A 63 -39.11 6.14 6.16
CA VAL A 63 -37.83 5.43 6.38
C VAL A 63 -38.01 3.97 5.99
N LYS A 64 -37.13 3.48 5.10
CA LYS A 64 -37.16 2.07 4.66
C LYS A 64 -36.58 1.16 5.74
N GLU A 65 -37.07 -0.07 5.78
CA GLU A 65 -36.50 -1.12 6.61
C GLU A 65 -35.27 -1.75 5.96
N ILE A 66 -34.35 -2.24 6.79
CA ILE A 66 -33.32 -3.17 6.32
C ILE A 66 -33.96 -4.51 5.94
N LEU A 67 -33.36 -5.20 4.98
CA LEU A 67 -33.84 -6.50 4.52
C LEU A 67 -33.27 -7.66 5.35
N ASP A 68 -32.03 -7.53 5.84
CA ASP A 68 -31.33 -8.57 6.58
C ASP A 68 -30.08 -8.04 7.30
N VAL A 69 -29.60 -8.74 8.31
CA VAL A 69 -28.29 -8.55 8.96
C VAL A 69 -27.39 -9.71 8.56
N LEU A 70 -26.30 -9.41 7.85
CA LEU A 70 -25.50 -10.41 7.14
C LEU A 70 -24.41 -11.08 8.00
N ASP A 71 -24.21 -10.61 9.24
CA ASP A 71 -23.14 -11.03 10.13
C ASP A 71 -23.65 -11.33 11.53
N GLU A 72 -23.24 -12.47 12.10
CA GLU A 72 -23.55 -12.85 13.49
C GLU A 72 -22.81 -11.96 14.49
N LYS A 73 -21.52 -11.71 14.23
CA LYS A 73 -20.63 -10.85 15.02
C LYS A 73 -20.20 -9.61 14.22
N PRO A 74 -19.95 -8.46 14.86
CA PRO A 74 -19.38 -7.30 14.19
C PRO A 74 -18.06 -7.60 13.48
N LEU A 75 -17.85 -7.05 12.28
CA LEU A 75 -16.58 -7.16 11.56
C LEU A 75 -15.54 -6.15 12.03
N PHE A 76 -15.96 -5.11 12.74
CA PHE A 76 -15.10 -4.12 13.38
C PHE A 76 -15.77 -3.62 14.66
N PRO A 77 -15.00 -3.22 15.68
CA PRO A 77 -15.59 -2.65 16.89
C PRO A 77 -16.13 -1.24 16.64
N GLU A 78 -17.14 -0.84 17.41
CA GLU A 78 -17.73 0.51 17.36
C GLU A 78 -16.70 1.63 17.51
N SER A 79 -15.64 1.41 18.29
CA SER A 79 -14.53 2.36 18.48
C SER A 79 -13.80 2.73 17.17
N MET A 80 -13.97 1.96 16.09
CA MET A 80 -13.40 2.30 14.78
C MET A 80 -14.28 3.26 13.96
N VAL A 81 -15.54 3.49 14.31
CA VAL A 81 -16.43 4.38 13.56
C VAL A 81 -15.91 5.82 13.51
N PRO A 82 -15.47 6.44 14.63
CA PRO A 82 -14.85 7.77 14.60
C PRO A 82 -13.59 7.83 13.75
N PHE A 83 -12.81 6.73 13.71
CA PHE A 83 -11.63 6.62 12.87
C PHE A 83 -12.00 6.60 11.37
N PHE A 84 -13.02 5.84 10.98
CA PHE A 84 -13.48 5.82 9.59
C PHE A 84 -14.04 7.17 9.13
N ARG A 85 -14.80 7.85 9.98
CA ARG A 85 -15.31 9.20 9.71
C ARG A 85 -14.18 10.20 9.53
N TRP A 86 -13.22 10.23 10.46
CA TRP A 86 -12.06 11.10 10.35
C TRP A 86 -11.29 10.89 9.03
N ILE A 87 -11.12 9.64 8.59
CA ILE A 87 -10.47 9.34 7.31
C ILE A 87 -11.30 9.87 6.13
N ALA A 88 -12.61 9.65 6.15
CA ALA A 88 -13.52 10.14 5.11
C ALA A 88 -13.44 11.67 4.99
N ASP A 89 -13.54 12.38 6.12
CA ASP A 89 -13.52 13.84 6.15
C ASP A 89 -12.15 14.38 5.74
N TYR A 90 -11.07 13.86 6.33
CA TYR A 90 -9.72 14.34 6.04
C TYR A 90 -9.31 14.07 4.58
N TYR A 91 -9.63 12.91 4.02
CA TYR A 91 -9.27 12.58 2.64
C TYR A 91 -10.33 12.93 1.61
N ILE A 92 -11.42 13.60 2.02
CA ILE A 92 -12.56 14.00 1.17
C ILE A 92 -13.04 12.79 0.37
N HIS A 93 -13.45 11.74 1.09
CA HIS A 93 -13.83 10.44 0.56
C HIS A 93 -15.11 9.94 1.23
N SER A 94 -15.88 9.11 0.53
CA SER A 94 -17.07 8.47 1.12
C SER A 94 -16.69 7.51 2.26
N VAL A 95 -17.38 7.63 3.41
CA VAL A 95 -17.15 6.75 4.57
C VAL A 95 -17.46 5.28 4.22
N GLY A 96 -18.45 5.03 3.37
CA GLY A 96 -18.76 3.68 2.92
C GLY A 96 -17.65 3.04 2.08
N GLU A 97 -16.94 3.80 1.24
CA GLU A 97 -15.77 3.27 0.53
C GLU A 97 -14.54 3.17 1.44
N VAL A 98 -14.43 4.01 2.48
CA VAL A 98 -13.40 3.87 3.53
C VAL A 98 -13.56 2.52 4.24
N VAL A 99 -14.76 2.22 4.74
CA VAL A 99 -15.04 0.93 5.41
C VAL A 99 -14.84 -0.25 4.45
N LYS A 100 -15.27 -0.12 3.19
CA LYS A 100 -15.01 -1.12 2.15
C LYS A 100 -13.52 -1.35 1.90
N ALA A 101 -12.70 -0.30 1.93
CA ALA A 101 -11.26 -0.41 1.74
C ALA A 101 -10.54 -1.03 2.96
N ALA A 102 -11.10 -0.81 4.16
CA ALA A 102 -10.63 -1.39 5.40
C ALA A 102 -10.87 -2.92 5.45
N LEU A 103 -12.10 -3.35 5.13
CA LEU A 103 -12.54 -4.74 5.26
C LEU A 103 -11.93 -5.70 4.22
N PRO A 104 -11.90 -7.01 4.51
CA PRO A 104 -11.53 -8.04 3.53
C PRO A 104 -12.44 -8.00 2.30
N GLY A 105 -11.85 -8.17 1.10
CA GLY A 105 -12.60 -8.16 -0.15
C GLY A 105 -13.46 -9.42 -0.36
N GLY A 106 -14.52 -9.31 -1.16
CA GLY A 106 -15.34 -10.46 -1.58
C GLY A 106 -16.39 -10.93 -0.57
N ILE A 107 -16.68 -10.10 0.43
CA ILE A 107 -17.70 -10.37 1.45
C ILE A 107 -19.07 -9.76 1.08
N ASN A 108 -19.10 -8.61 0.39
CA ASN A 108 -20.31 -7.81 0.15
C ASN A 108 -21.24 -8.42 -0.90
N LEU A 109 -22.54 -8.41 -0.61
CA LEU A 109 -23.64 -8.70 -1.54
C LEU A 109 -24.09 -7.44 -2.30
N PHE A 110 -24.45 -7.62 -3.56
CA PHE A 110 -25.06 -6.60 -4.41
C PHE A 110 -25.96 -7.25 -5.47
N ASP A 111 -26.96 -6.50 -5.93
CA ASP A 111 -27.74 -6.92 -7.09
C ASP A 111 -26.84 -6.97 -8.34
N LEU A 112 -26.80 -8.14 -8.97
CA LEU A 112 -26.31 -8.34 -10.32
C LEU A 112 -27.52 -8.38 -11.26
N ILE A 113 -27.46 -7.60 -12.35
CA ILE A 113 -28.43 -7.73 -13.44
C ILE A 113 -28.00 -8.93 -14.28
N GLU A 114 -28.84 -9.95 -14.28
CA GLU A 114 -28.74 -11.12 -15.15
C GLU A 114 -29.78 -11.00 -16.24
N ILE A 115 -29.35 -11.28 -17.46
CA ILE A 115 -30.18 -11.25 -18.66
C ILE A 115 -30.41 -12.71 -19.03
N ALA A 116 -31.65 -13.04 -19.37
CA ALA A 116 -32.02 -14.31 -19.98
C ALA A 116 -32.84 -14.06 -21.23
N VAL A 117 -32.76 -14.99 -22.18
CA VAL A 117 -33.64 -15.01 -23.33
C VAL A 117 -35.04 -15.45 -22.90
N THR A 118 -36.07 -14.86 -23.49
CA THR A 118 -37.46 -15.30 -23.31
C THR A 118 -37.82 -16.34 -24.36
N PRO A 119 -38.92 -17.10 -24.18
CA PRO A 119 -39.41 -18.01 -25.22
C PRO A 119 -39.64 -17.33 -26.58
N GLU A 120 -40.02 -16.05 -26.56
CA GLU A 120 -40.20 -15.26 -27.80
C GLU A 120 -38.86 -14.88 -28.45
N GLY A 121 -37.84 -14.54 -27.65
CA GLY A 121 -36.49 -14.32 -28.15
C GLY A 121 -35.83 -15.60 -28.71
N GLU A 122 -36.18 -16.78 -28.17
CA GLU A 122 -35.72 -18.06 -28.72
C GLU A 122 -36.36 -18.40 -30.07
N LYS A 123 -37.63 -18.06 -30.26
CA LYS A 123 -38.30 -18.20 -31.57
C LYS A 123 -37.68 -17.25 -32.59
N GLN A 124 -37.41 -16.01 -32.20
CA GLN A 124 -36.82 -15.02 -33.10
C GLN A 124 -35.38 -15.33 -33.51
N LEU A 125 -34.65 -16.19 -32.77
CA LEU A 125 -33.36 -16.73 -33.23
C LEU A 125 -33.50 -17.61 -34.49
N CYS A 126 -34.69 -18.17 -34.73
CA CYS A 126 -34.99 -18.99 -35.91
C CYS A 126 -35.57 -18.17 -37.07
N ASP A 127 -36.10 -16.98 -36.81
CA ASP A 127 -36.67 -16.06 -37.81
C ASP A 127 -35.69 -14.91 -38.15
N PHE A 128 -35.41 -14.69 -39.44
CA PHE A 128 -34.38 -13.77 -39.95
C PHE A 128 -34.62 -12.26 -39.70
N SER A 129 -35.43 -11.86 -38.71
CA SER A 129 -35.81 -10.46 -38.44
C SER A 129 -34.88 -9.72 -37.47
N LEU A 130 -33.82 -10.36 -36.96
CA LEU A 130 -32.90 -9.79 -35.97
C LEU A 130 -31.69 -9.12 -36.63
N SER A 131 -31.21 -8.03 -36.04
CA SER A 131 -29.90 -7.49 -36.42
C SER A 131 -28.77 -8.46 -36.01
N PRO A 132 -27.61 -8.44 -36.68
CA PRO A 132 -26.49 -9.34 -36.37
C PRO A 132 -26.06 -9.29 -34.89
N ARG A 133 -26.14 -8.11 -34.26
CA ARG A 133 -25.83 -7.93 -32.84
C ARG A 133 -26.90 -8.51 -31.90
N GLU A 134 -28.18 -8.41 -32.26
CA GLU A 134 -29.26 -8.99 -31.46
C GLU A 134 -29.17 -10.52 -31.49
N MET A 135 -28.89 -11.08 -32.67
CA MET A 135 -28.68 -12.51 -32.86
C MET A 135 -27.46 -13.02 -32.08
N GLU A 136 -26.35 -12.30 -32.12
CA GLU A 136 -25.16 -12.63 -31.33
C GLU A 136 -25.47 -12.65 -29.81
N VAL A 137 -26.13 -11.60 -29.29
CA VAL A 137 -26.49 -11.52 -27.87
C VAL A 137 -27.45 -12.63 -27.46
N LEU A 138 -28.49 -12.92 -28.27
CA LEU A 138 -29.46 -13.98 -27.98
C LEU A 138 -28.81 -15.37 -28.04
N SER A 139 -27.89 -15.61 -28.98
CA SER A 139 -27.19 -16.90 -29.11
C SER A 139 -26.39 -17.25 -27.85
N TYR A 140 -25.72 -16.26 -27.23
CA TYR A 140 -24.99 -16.45 -25.98
C TYR A 140 -25.88 -16.57 -24.73
N LEU A 141 -27.13 -16.13 -24.83
CA LEU A 141 -28.13 -16.21 -23.75
C LEU A 141 -28.94 -17.51 -23.77
N LYS A 142 -28.86 -18.29 -24.86
CA LYS A 142 -29.53 -19.59 -25.00
C LYS A 142 -29.12 -20.61 -23.93
N ASP A 143 -27.87 -20.52 -23.46
CA ASP A 143 -27.33 -21.41 -22.43
C ASP A 143 -27.69 -20.99 -20.98
N GLY A 144 -28.56 -19.99 -20.81
CA GLY A 144 -29.10 -19.55 -19.52
C GLY A 144 -28.72 -18.12 -19.11
N PHE A 145 -28.97 -17.79 -17.83
CA PHE A 145 -28.76 -16.45 -17.29
C PHE A 145 -27.29 -16.00 -17.41
N SER A 146 -27.06 -14.84 -18.02
CA SER A 146 -25.73 -14.23 -18.13
C SER A 146 -25.73 -12.77 -17.68
N SER A 147 -24.64 -12.36 -17.02
CA SER A 147 -24.42 -10.95 -16.68
C SER A 147 -23.98 -10.15 -17.91
N LEU A 148 -24.31 -8.86 -17.98
CA LEU A 148 -23.87 -7.96 -19.07
C LEU A 148 -22.34 -7.98 -19.30
N LYS A 149 -21.52 -7.96 -18.24
CA LYS A 149 -20.06 -8.07 -18.35
C LYS A 149 -19.58 -9.40 -18.94
N THR A 150 -20.30 -10.49 -18.69
CA THR A 150 -19.96 -11.81 -19.23
C THR A 150 -20.29 -11.87 -20.71
N LEU A 151 -21.41 -11.25 -21.12
CA LEU A 151 -21.77 -11.10 -22.53
C LEU A 151 -20.73 -10.26 -23.26
N GLU A 152 -20.37 -9.07 -22.76
CA GLU A 152 -19.34 -8.20 -23.36
C GLU A 152 -17.98 -8.91 -23.53
N ARG A 153 -17.61 -9.78 -22.57
CA ARG A 153 -16.39 -10.58 -22.66
C ARG A 153 -16.49 -11.67 -23.72
N LYS A 154 -17.65 -12.31 -23.87
CA LYS A 154 -17.89 -13.38 -24.87
C LYS A 154 -18.01 -12.81 -26.28
N THR A 155 -18.69 -11.67 -26.44
CA THR A 155 -18.86 -10.96 -27.73
C THR A 155 -17.64 -10.13 -28.13
N GLY A 156 -16.67 -9.95 -27.22
CA GLY A 156 -15.46 -9.15 -27.45
C GLY A 156 -15.71 -7.65 -27.66
N SER A 157 -16.94 -7.17 -27.44
CA SER A 157 -17.37 -5.80 -27.74
C SER A 157 -18.30 -5.26 -26.65
N GLU A 158 -18.24 -3.96 -26.39
CA GLU A 158 -19.14 -3.27 -25.46
C GLU A 158 -20.56 -3.28 -26.03
N ILE A 159 -21.53 -3.76 -25.23
CA ILE A 159 -22.92 -3.87 -25.65
C ILE A 159 -23.65 -2.60 -25.22
N PRO A 160 -24.17 -1.78 -26.16
CA PRO A 160 -24.90 -0.57 -25.81
C PRO A 160 -26.11 -0.87 -24.93
N LYS A 161 -26.30 -0.13 -23.84
CA LYS A 161 -27.47 -0.28 -22.96
C LYS A 161 -28.80 -0.07 -23.70
N SER A 162 -28.79 0.77 -24.73
CA SER A 162 -29.95 1.00 -25.61
C SER A 162 -30.39 -0.28 -26.33
N LEU A 163 -29.45 -1.15 -26.72
CA LEU A 163 -29.75 -2.43 -27.35
C LEU A 163 -30.47 -3.36 -26.36
N ILE A 164 -29.96 -3.47 -25.13
CA ILE A 164 -30.61 -4.26 -24.08
C ILE A 164 -32.02 -3.72 -23.78
N HIS A 165 -32.18 -2.40 -23.67
CA HIS A 165 -33.52 -1.81 -23.45
C HIS A 165 -34.47 -2.05 -24.64
N LYS A 166 -33.96 -2.03 -25.88
CA LYS A 166 -34.74 -2.34 -27.07
C LYS A 166 -35.20 -3.80 -27.05
N MET A 167 -34.29 -4.73 -26.82
CA MET A 167 -34.58 -6.17 -26.76
C MET A 167 -35.53 -6.53 -25.61
N GLU A 168 -35.41 -5.85 -24.47
CA GLU A 168 -36.33 -6.01 -23.33
C GLU A 168 -37.73 -5.47 -23.65
N ARG A 169 -37.85 -4.30 -24.30
CA ARG A 169 -39.13 -3.76 -24.79
C ARG A 169 -39.78 -4.62 -25.86
N SER A 170 -38.98 -5.20 -26.75
CA SER A 170 -39.43 -6.15 -27.76
C SER A 170 -39.75 -7.53 -27.17
N GLY A 171 -39.57 -7.73 -25.87
CA GLY A 171 -39.90 -8.97 -25.19
C GLY A 171 -38.94 -10.13 -25.47
N TYR A 172 -37.80 -9.91 -26.15
CA TYR A 172 -36.83 -10.96 -26.50
C TYR A 172 -35.94 -11.39 -25.34
N ILE A 173 -35.75 -10.49 -24.37
CA ILE A 173 -34.95 -10.77 -23.17
C ILE A 173 -35.70 -10.30 -21.93
N VAL A 174 -35.42 -10.95 -20.81
CA VAL A 174 -35.87 -10.53 -19.49
C VAL A 174 -34.66 -10.20 -18.63
N THR A 175 -34.74 -9.10 -17.88
CA THR A 175 -33.73 -8.76 -16.87
C THR A 175 -34.21 -9.19 -15.49
N LYS A 176 -33.44 -10.07 -14.83
CA LYS A 176 -33.67 -10.47 -13.45
C LYS A 176 -32.53 -9.96 -12.57
N ARG A 177 -32.87 -9.48 -11.38
CA ARG A 177 -31.86 -9.08 -10.38
C ARG A 177 -31.65 -10.20 -9.38
N SER A 178 -30.46 -10.79 -9.39
CA SER A 178 -30.04 -11.79 -8.42
C SER A 178 -28.99 -11.19 -7.48
N LEU A 179 -29.00 -11.61 -6.22
CA LEU A 179 -27.97 -11.23 -5.26
C LEU A 179 -26.71 -12.07 -5.54
N LYS A 180 -25.58 -11.41 -5.81
CA LYS A 180 -24.25 -12.05 -5.86
C LYS A 180 -23.29 -11.32 -4.92
N GLY A 181 -22.23 -12.02 -4.49
CA GLY A 181 -21.06 -11.35 -3.89
C GLY A 181 -20.41 -11.99 -2.68
N LYS A 182 -20.95 -13.08 -2.09
CA LYS A 182 -20.29 -13.83 -1.01
C LYS A 182 -19.39 -14.93 -1.58
N ASN A 183 -18.26 -14.54 -2.18
CA ASN A 183 -17.27 -15.49 -2.71
C ASN A 183 -16.21 -15.88 -1.68
N VAL A 184 -16.19 -15.18 -0.54
CA VAL A 184 -15.20 -15.32 0.52
C VAL A 184 -15.94 -15.54 1.83
N GLY A 185 -15.60 -16.63 2.50
CA GLY A 185 -16.19 -17.04 3.76
C GLY A 185 -15.25 -17.95 4.55
N PRO A 186 -15.68 -18.38 5.75
CA PRO A 186 -14.91 -19.30 6.57
C PRO A 186 -14.62 -20.59 5.79
N ARG A 187 -13.37 -21.06 5.86
CA ARG A 187 -13.04 -22.39 5.35
C ARG A 187 -13.49 -23.41 6.39
N MET A 188 -14.51 -24.20 6.04
CA MET A 188 -14.98 -25.31 6.85
C MET A 188 -14.22 -26.56 6.42
N GLU A 189 -13.63 -27.26 7.38
CA GLU A 189 -13.11 -28.61 7.17
C GLU A 189 -13.90 -29.59 8.05
N ARG A 190 -14.12 -30.79 7.52
CA ARG A 190 -14.74 -31.85 8.28
C ARG A 190 -13.69 -32.46 9.20
N PHE A 191 -13.94 -32.47 10.50
CA PHE A 191 -13.15 -33.15 11.51
C PHE A 191 -13.82 -34.44 11.93
N VAL A 192 -12.98 -35.37 12.38
CA VAL A 192 -13.40 -36.68 12.88
C VAL A 192 -12.91 -36.80 14.31
N LYS A 193 -13.80 -37.21 15.21
CA LYS A 193 -13.49 -37.51 16.62
C LYS A 193 -14.04 -38.89 16.98
N LEU A 194 -13.29 -39.66 17.76
CA LEU A 194 -13.75 -40.92 18.33
C LEU A 194 -14.90 -40.68 19.34
N LEU A 195 -15.97 -41.46 19.24
CA LEU A 195 -17.11 -41.38 20.16
C LEU A 195 -16.91 -42.26 21.42
N SER A 196 -16.04 -43.26 21.35
CA SER A 196 -15.60 -44.04 22.50
C SER A 196 -14.15 -44.46 22.34
N PRO A 197 -13.36 -44.44 23.43
CA PRO A 197 -11.96 -44.87 23.40
C PRO A 197 -11.83 -46.38 23.09
N ASP A 198 -12.83 -47.19 23.43
CA ASP A 198 -12.90 -48.63 23.17
C ASP A 198 -13.88 -48.96 22.05
N ILE A 199 -13.34 -49.22 20.86
CA ILE A 199 -14.10 -49.77 19.73
C ILE A 199 -13.77 -51.27 19.66
N PRO A 200 -14.75 -52.18 19.84
CA PRO A 200 -14.52 -53.61 19.71
C PRO A 200 -14.08 -53.97 18.27
N MET A 201 -12.86 -54.47 18.12
CA MET A 201 -12.27 -54.80 16.82
C MET A 201 -12.82 -56.12 16.26
N LYS A 202 -13.99 -56.09 15.61
CA LYS A 202 -14.54 -57.30 14.95
C LYS A 202 -13.90 -57.65 13.60
N ARG A 203 -13.18 -56.74 12.94
CA ARG A 203 -12.41 -57.00 11.69
C ARG A 203 -11.13 -56.16 11.60
N LYS A 204 -9.98 -56.82 11.51
CA LYS A 204 -8.63 -56.22 11.37
C LYS A 204 -8.42 -55.66 9.97
N SER A 205 -8.58 -54.35 9.82
CA SER A 205 -8.07 -53.62 8.65
C SER A 205 -6.97 -52.70 9.13
N LEU A 206 -5.74 -52.90 8.65
CA LEU A 206 -4.56 -52.08 8.98
C LEU A 206 -4.82 -50.58 8.81
N ARG A 207 -5.67 -50.21 7.84
CA ARG A 207 -6.08 -48.81 7.61
C ARG A 207 -6.97 -48.26 8.71
N ARG A 208 -7.89 -49.10 9.23
CA ARG A 208 -8.80 -48.73 10.33
C ARG A 208 -8.05 -48.56 11.64
N GLU A 209 -7.07 -49.43 11.91
CA GLU A 209 -6.17 -49.29 13.07
C GLU A 209 -5.35 -48.00 13.00
N LYS A 210 -4.76 -47.69 11.83
CA LYS A 210 -3.97 -46.47 11.65
C LYS A 210 -4.82 -45.21 11.88
N VAL A 211 -6.04 -45.15 11.36
CA VAL A 211 -6.98 -44.03 11.62
C VAL A 211 -7.36 -43.93 13.09
N ILE A 212 -7.67 -45.04 13.76
CA ILE A 212 -7.99 -45.04 15.20
C ILE A 212 -6.78 -44.61 16.04
N SER A 213 -5.56 -45.04 15.69
CA SER A 213 -4.33 -44.66 16.40
C SER A 213 -4.07 -43.16 16.32
N ILE A 214 -4.22 -42.56 15.13
CA ILE A 214 -4.08 -41.12 14.92
C ILE A 214 -5.16 -40.34 15.70
N LEU A 215 -6.40 -40.83 15.68
CA LEU A 215 -7.50 -40.21 16.44
C LEU A 215 -7.33 -40.38 17.96
N ARG A 216 -6.66 -41.44 18.44
CA ARG A 216 -6.34 -41.60 19.86
C ARG A 216 -5.22 -40.66 20.31
N SER A 217 -4.19 -40.43 19.47
CA SER A 217 -3.07 -39.57 19.81
C SER A 217 -3.39 -38.07 19.69
N GLU A 218 -4.14 -37.68 18.66
CA GLU A 218 -4.44 -36.27 18.36
C GLU A 218 -5.87 -35.86 18.75
N GLY A 219 -6.72 -36.81 19.14
CA GLY A 219 -8.11 -36.58 19.57
C GLY A 219 -9.07 -36.29 18.41
N GLU A 220 -9.04 -35.06 17.89
CA GLU A 220 -9.90 -34.59 16.81
C GLU A 220 -9.05 -34.15 15.60
N VAL A 221 -9.22 -34.80 14.44
CA VAL A 221 -8.33 -34.62 13.28
C VAL A 221 -9.12 -34.33 12.01
N SER A 222 -8.59 -33.47 11.13
CA SER A 222 -9.24 -33.12 9.86
C SER A 222 -9.20 -34.28 8.86
N VAL A 223 -10.27 -34.42 8.07
CA VAL A 223 -10.34 -35.44 7.00
C VAL A 223 -9.23 -35.24 5.96
N LYS A 224 -8.75 -34.01 5.75
CA LYS A 224 -7.65 -33.72 4.83
C LYS A 224 -6.32 -34.30 5.34
N ARG A 225 -5.99 -34.08 6.62
CA ARG A 225 -4.78 -34.65 7.26
C ARG A 225 -4.82 -36.17 7.30
N LEU A 226 -6.01 -36.75 7.54
CA LEU A 226 -6.19 -38.20 7.47
C LEU A 226 -6.01 -38.75 6.05
N LYS A 227 -6.37 -38.01 4.99
CA LYS A 227 -6.10 -38.41 3.60
C LYS A 227 -4.61 -38.39 3.23
N GLU A 228 -3.86 -37.42 3.76
CA GLU A 228 -2.40 -37.34 3.57
C GLU A 228 -1.68 -38.53 4.23
N SER A 229 -2.19 -38.99 5.37
CA SER A 229 -1.61 -40.11 6.12
C SER A 229 -2.13 -41.50 5.69
N VAL A 230 -3.35 -41.55 5.13
CA VAL A 230 -4.04 -42.79 4.75
C VAL A 230 -4.84 -42.59 3.43
N PRO A 231 -4.43 -43.23 2.32
CA PRO A 231 -5.15 -43.16 1.05
C PRO A 231 -6.59 -43.70 1.13
N ASN A 232 -7.53 -43.09 0.40
CA ASN A 232 -8.96 -43.48 0.34
C ASN A 232 -9.72 -43.52 1.68
N VAL A 233 -9.31 -42.68 2.64
CA VAL A 233 -9.93 -42.59 3.98
C VAL A 233 -11.40 -42.14 3.97
N SER A 234 -11.87 -41.46 2.93
CA SER A 234 -13.24 -40.92 2.86
C SER A 234 -14.33 -41.99 2.98
N GLY A 235 -14.14 -43.13 2.32
CA GLY A 235 -15.08 -44.25 2.37
C GLY A 235 -15.09 -44.91 3.74
N LEU A 236 -13.91 -45.07 4.35
CA LEU A 236 -13.75 -45.63 5.68
C LEU A 236 -14.39 -44.75 6.77
N ILE A 237 -14.28 -43.43 6.66
CA ILE A 237 -14.97 -42.49 7.57
C ILE A 237 -16.49 -42.66 7.46
N LYS A 238 -17.04 -42.86 6.26
CA LYS A 238 -18.49 -43.07 6.08
C LYS A 238 -18.95 -44.33 6.82
N THR A 239 -18.26 -45.46 6.60
CA THR A 239 -18.57 -46.74 7.26
C THR A 239 -18.38 -46.68 8.78
N MET A 240 -17.32 -46.00 9.27
CA MET A 240 -17.08 -45.85 10.71
C MET A 240 -18.09 -44.93 11.40
N LYS A 241 -18.62 -43.93 10.68
CA LYS A 241 -19.69 -43.05 11.16
C LYS A 241 -21.03 -43.80 11.24
N GLU A 242 -21.38 -44.56 10.19
CA GLU A 242 -22.57 -45.42 10.17
C GLU A 242 -22.53 -46.49 11.27
N ALA A 243 -21.34 -47.02 11.57
CA ALA A 243 -21.12 -47.95 12.68
C ALA A 243 -21.03 -47.28 14.07
N GLY A 244 -21.32 -45.97 14.19
CA GLY A 244 -21.33 -45.24 15.46
C GLY A 244 -19.97 -45.08 16.15
N SER A 245 -18.86 -45.41 15.50
CA SER A 245 -17.52 -45.41 16.11
C SER A 245 -16.88 -44.02 16.15
N ILE A 246 -17.29 -43.12 15.25
CA ILE A 246 -16.75 -41.77 15.11
C ILE A 246 -17.87 -40.76 14.89
N SER A 247 -17.66 -39.54 15.36
CA SER A 247 -18.48 -38.38 15.02
C SER A 247 -17.75 -37.53 13.99
N THR A 248 -18.52 -36.91 13.09
CA THR A 248 -18.01 -35.91 12.16
C THR A 248 -18.67 -34.58 12.46
N ARG A 249 -17.87 -33.53 12.67
CA ARG A 249 -18.35 -32.15 12.75
C ARG A 249 -17.61 -31.31 11.72
N GLU A 250 -18.30 -30.32 11.16
CA GLU A 250 -17.61 -29.29 10.40
C GLU A 250 -17.06 -28.25 11.36
N LYS A 251 -15.76 -28.01 11.28
CA LYS A 251 -15.06 -27.03 12.10
C LYS A 251 -14.38 -26.04 11.18
N ARG A 252 -14.40 -24.78 11.58
CA ARG A 252 -13.68 -23.73 10.88
C ARG A 252 -12.17 -23.94 11.03
N VAL A 253 -11.43 -23.85 9.94
CA VAL A 253 -9.96 -23.92 9.92
C VAL A 253 -9.41 -22.65 9.29
N TYR A 254 -8.46 -22.01 9.96
CA TYR A 254 -7.74 -20.88 9.40
C TYR A 254 -6.71 -21.38 8.38
N ARG A 255 -6.67 -20.74 7.21
CA ARG A 255 -5.58 -20.94 6.25
C ARG A 255 -4.30 -20.34 6.83
N ASP A 256 -3.25 -21.15 7.02
CA ASP A 256 -1.91 -20.63 7.30
C ASP A 256 -1.37 -19.99 6.02
N PRO A 257 -1.10 -18.68 6.01
CA PRO A 257 -0.61 -17.99 4.81
C PRO A 257 0.73 -18.49 4.26
N PHE A 258 1.54 -19.17 5.08
CA PHE A 258 2.90 -19.57 4.71
C PHE A 258 3.19 -21.06 4.90
N GLY A 259 2.46 -21.75 5.78
CA GLY A 259 2.54 -23.20 5.95
C GLY A 259 3.88 -23.73 6.48
N GLU A 260 4.76 -22.85 6.96
CA GLU A 260 6.04 -23.20 7.60
C GLU A 260 5.90 -23.11 9.13
N SER A 261 6.27 -24.16 9.85
CA SER A 261 6.44 -24.10 11.31
C SER A 261 7.64 -23.23 11.65
N VAL A 262 7.45 -22.20 12.46
CA VAL A 262 8.53 -21.32 12.94
C VAL A 262 9.01 -21.82 14.30
N GLU A 263 10.30 -22.10 14.41
CA GLU A 263 10.91 -22.47 15.69
C GLU A 263 10.91 -21.26 16.65
N PRO A 264 10.59 -21.45 17.95
CA PRO A 264 10.71 -20.39 18.94
C PRO A 264 12.15 -19.87 19.07
N ASP A 265 12.31 -18.56 19.22
CA ASP A 265 13.63 -17.95 19.44
C ASP A 265 13.83 -17.49 20.90
N THR A 266 15.08 -17.30 21.30
CA THR A 266 15.45 -16.72 22.60
C THR A 266 15.77 -15.23 22.47
N PRO A 267 15.24 -14.36 23.36
CA PRO A 267 15.58 -12.93 23.36
C PRO A 267 17.09 -12.67 23.52
N PRO A 268 17.69 -11.81 22.68
CA PRO A 268 19.08 -11.40 22.86
C PRO A 268 19.27 -10.49 24.09
N ILE A 269 20.51 -10.37 24.56
CA ILE A 269 20.90 -9.39 25.58
C ILE A 269 20.79 -8.00 24.96
N LEU A 270 20.07 -7.10 25.63
CA LEU A 270 19.84 -5.75 25.17
C LEU A 270 21.00 -4.83 25.56
N THR A 271 21.31 -3.87 24.70
CA THR A 271 22.25 -2.78 24.99
C THR A 271 21.64 -1.78 25.97
N GLU A 272 22.47 -0.97 26.62
CA GLU A 272 22.01 0.10 27.52
C GLU A 272 21.09 1.11 26.81
N GLU A 273 21.44 1.54 25.58
CA GLU A 273 20.60 2.44 24.77
C GLU A 273 19.20 1.83 24.52
N GLN A 274 19.13 0.52 24.22
CA GLN A 274 17.86 -0.17 24.03
C GLN A 274 17.05 -0.26 25.32
N ASN A 275 17.68 -0.57 26.46
CA ASN A 275 17.00 -0.66 27.75
C ASN A 275 16.41 0.70 28.16
N ASN A 276 17.15 1.79 27.99
CA ASN A 276 16.67 3.13 28.30
C ASN A 276 15.45 3.50 27.46
N VAL A 277 15.51 3.24 26.15
CA VAL A 277 14.38 3.46 25.22
C VAL A 277 13.16 2.62 25.62
N ILE A 278 13.35 1.35 25.96
CA ILE A 278 12.25 0.46 26.36
C ILE A 278 11.64 0.95 27.69
N SER A 279 12.46 1.30 28.68
CA SER A 279 12.00 1.81 29.98
C SER A 279 11.13 3.06 29.84
N GLU A 280 11.57 4.00 29.00
CA GLU A 280 10.83 5.24 28.73
C GLU A 280 9.46 4.97 28.09
N ILE A 281 9.41 4.12 27.06
CA ILE A 281 8.15 3.81 26.35
C ILE A 281 7.21 2.99 27.24
N THR A 282 7.74 1.98 27.92
CA THR A 282 6.94 1.09 28.78
C THR A 282 6.39 1.81 30.01
N GLY A 283 7.13 2.78 30.55
CA GLY A 283 6.67 3.66 31.62
C GLY A 283 5.45 4.53 31.25
N SER A 284 5.16 4.70 29.96
CA SER A 284 4.01 5.46 29.45
C SER A 284 2.85 4.59 28.96
N LEU A 285 2.99 3.26 28.94
CA LEU A 285 1.90 2.37 28.53
C LEU A 285 0.70 2.53 29.47
N GLY A 286 -0.48 2.73 28.89
CA GLY A 286 -1.73 2.91 29.65
C GLY A 286 -1.94 4.30 30.27
N LYS A 287 -1.01 5.25 30.10
CA LYS A 287 -1.13 6.63 30.64
C LYS A 287 -1.77 7.64 29.68
N GLY A 288 -2.26 7.18 28.53
CA GLY A 288 -2.87 8.02 27.50
C GLY A 288 -2.03 8.08 26.21
N PHE A 289 -2.35 9.06 25.37
CA PHE A 289 -1.70 9.23 24.07
C PHE A 289 -0.37 9.96 24.18
N ALA A 290 0.68 9.35 23.62
CA ALA A 290 1.94 10.02 23.32
C ALA A 290 2.51 9.47 22.00
N THR A 291 3.28 10.30 21.28
CA THR A 291 3.99 9.87 20.07
C THR A 291 5.49 9.92 20.31
N TYR A 292 6.16 8.79 20.16
CA TYR A 292 7.60 8.65 20.25
C TYR A 292 8.22 8.54 18.85
N MET A 293 9.35 9.21 18.65
CA MET A 293 10.16 9.10 17.44
C MET A 293 11.48 8.43 17.79
N LEU A 294 11.67 7.19 17.35
CA LEU A 294 12.89 6.40 17.59
C LEU A 294 13.85 6.53 16.40
N ALA A 295 14.81 7.44 16.53
CA ALA A 295 15.92 7.62 15.60
C ALA A 295 17.07 6.67 15.98
N GLY A 296 17.18 5.56 15.26
CA GLY A 296 18.20 4.55 15.51
C GLY A 296 18.96 4.20 14.24
N VAL A 297 20.30 4.33 14.27
CA VAL A 297 21.16 4.01 13.11
C VAL A 297 20.90 2.59 12.59
N THR A 298 21.14 2.36 11.30
CA THR A 298 20.96 1.05 10.70
C THR A 298 21.78 -0.01 11.45
N GLY A 299 21.13 -1.05 11.99
CA GLY A 299 21.76 -2.09 12.80
C GLY A 299 21.79 -1.82 14.32
N SER A 300 21.10 -0.79 14.82
CA SER A 300 20.96 -0.50 16.27
C SER A 300 19.97 -1.42 17.00
N GLY A 301 19.28 -2.33 16.30
CA GLY A 301 18.35 -3.28 16.90
C GLY A 301 16.95 -2.72 17.23
N LYS A 302 16.46 -1.72 16.48
CA LYS A 302 15.09 -1.18 16.60
C LYS A 302 14.00 -2.27 16.69
N THR A 303 14.13 -3.33 15.91
CA THR A 303 13.16 -4.45 15.93
C THR A 303 13.08 -5.15 17.28
N GLU A 304 14.18 -5.26 18.04
CA GLU A 304 14.15 -5.83 19.40
C GLU A 304 13.39 -4.93 20.37
N VAL A 305 13.59 -3.61 20.25
CA VAL A 305 12.82 -2.62 21.03
C VAL A 305 11.33 -2.78 20.74
N TYR A 306 10.93 -2.88 19.47
CA TYR A 306 9.52 -3.05 19.11
C TYR A 306 8.91 -4.31 19.72
N MET A 307 9.62 -5.44 19.63
CA MET A 307 9.13 -6.71 20.19
C MET A 307 9.04 -6.65 21.72
N LYS A 308 10.01 -6.04 22.41
CA LYS A 308 9.98 -5.90 23.87
C LYS A 308 8.85 -4.99 24.34
N VAL A 309 8.64 -3.86 23.67
CA VAL A 309 7.53 -2.95 24.01
C VAL A 309 6.17 -3.60 23.71
N ALA A 310 6.04 -4.31 22.58
CA ALA A 310 4.82 -5.05 22.27
C ALA A 310 4.53 -6.15 23.30
N LEU A 311 5.57 -6.89 23.74
CA LEU A 311 5.46 -7.89 24.79
C LEU A 311 4.93 -7.29 26.10
N GLU A 312 5.46 -6.13 26.51
CA GLU A 312 5.02 -5.47 27.73
C GLU A 312 3.58 -4.95 27.63
N ALA A 313 3.20 -4.39 26.48
CA ALA A 313 1.81 -4.00 26.22
C ALA A 313 0.84 -5.18 26.37
N ILE A 314 1.20 -6.35 25.84
CA ILE A 314 0.40 -7.59 25.95
C ILE A 314 0.35 -8.08 27.39
N ARG A 315 1.46 -7.99 28.15
CA ARG A 315 1.51 -8.34 29.58
C ARG A 315 0.51 -7.52 30.40
N LEU A 316 0.31 -6.26 30.02
CA LEU A 316 -0.67 -5.34 30.61
C LEU A 316 -2.10 -5.51 30.06
N GLY A 317 -2.35 -6.51 29.20
CA GLY A 317 -3.67 -6.81 28.64
C GLY A 317 -4.04 -5.97 27.41
N TYR A 318 -3.10 -5.24 26.82
CA TYR A 318 -3.32 -4.46 25.60
C TYR A 318 -2.97 -5.22 24.32
N SER A 319 -3.56 -4.79 23.21
CA SER A 319 -3.20 -5.22 21.86
C SER A 319 -2.07 -4.37 21.27
N ALA A 320 -1.33 -4.90 20.30
CA ALA A 320 -0.28 -4.17 19.59
C ALA A 320 -0.49 -4.23 18.06
N LEU A 321 -0.29 -3.08 17.39
CA LEU A 321 -0.28 -2.99 15.93
C LEU A 321 1.12 -2.65 15.45
N VAL A 322 1.67 -3.42 14.51
CA VAL A 322 2.99 -3.18 13.92
C VAL A 322 2.85 -3.00 12.41
N LEU A 323 3.10 -1.79 11.95
CA LEU A 323 3.20 -1.46 10.54
C LEU A 323 4.65 -1.59 10.09
N VAL A 324 4.86 -2.32 9.00
CA VAL A 324 6.15 -2.45 8.32
C VAL A 324 5.99 -2.06 6.85
N PRO A 325 7.03 -1.53 6.19
CA PRO A 325 6.92 -1.14 4.80
C PRO A 325 6.98 -2.36 3.88
N GLU A 326 6.19 -2.37 2.81
CA GLU A 326 6.20 -3.38 1.73
C GLU A 326 5.98 -4.86 2.14
N ILE A 327 5.63 -5.72 1.18
CA ILE A 327 5.29 -7.13 1.46
C ILE A 327 6.53 -7.96 1.82
N ALA A 328 7.67 -7.66 1.20
CA ALA A 328 8.88 -8.46 1.33
C ALA A 328 9.41 -8.49 2.78
N LEU A 329 9.34 -7.34 3.45
CA LEU A 329 9.73 -7.14 4.83
C LEU A 329 8.80 -7.80 5.84
N ILE A 330 7.51 -7.93 5.49
CA ILE A 330 6.54 -8.59 6.36
C ILE A 330 6.98 -10.03 6.61
N SER A 331 7.42 -10.77 5.59
CA SER A 331 7.83 -12.17 5.79
C SER A 331 8.99 -12.35 6.78
N GLN A 332 9.94 -11.41 6.82
CA GLN A 332 11.07 -11.47 7.77
C GLN A 332 10.64 -11.04 9.17
N THR A 333 9.97 -9.89 9.29
CA THR A 333 9.51 -9.39 10.59
C THR A 333 8.47 -10.33 11.20
N GLU A 334 7.55 -10.85 10.40
CA GLU A 334 6.59 -11.86 10.82
C GLU A 334 7.30 -13.09 11.39
N LYS A 335 8.28 -13.68 10.69
CA LYS A 335 8.98 -14.87 11.19
C LYS A 335 9.55 -14.62 12.59
N ARG A 336 10.14 -13.44 12.83
CA ARG A 336 10.66 -13.07 14.16
C ARG A 336 9.54 -12.90 15.19
N PHE A 337 8.44 -12.25 14.83
CA PHE A 337 7.29 -12.10 15.73
C PHE A 337 6.57 -13.43 16.00
N ARG A 338 6.39 -14.31 15.01
CA ARG A 338 5.83 -15.66 15.22
C ARG A 338 6.75 -16.52 16.07
N ALA A 339 8.07 -16.43 15.88
CA ALA A 339 9.04 -17.10 16.75
C ALA A 339 8.91 -16.65 18.21
N ARG A 340 8.63 -15.35 18.45
CA ARG A 340 8.54 -14.78 19.81
C ARG A 340 7.16 -14.90 20.46
N PHE A 341 6.09 -14.80 19.69
CA PHE A 341 4.71 -14.66 20.18
C PHE A 341 3.78 -15.81 19.75
N GLY A 342 4.26 -16.74 18.92
CA GLY A 342 3.51 -17.90 18.44
C GLY A 342 2.24 -17.51 17.68
N GLU A 343 1.13 -18.18 18.02
CA GLU A 343 -0.17 -18.02 17.36
C GLU A 343 -0.96 -16.76 17.77
N LYS A 344 -0.39 -15.89 18.63
CA LYS A 344 -1.00 -14.61 19.00
C LYS A 344 -0.86 -13.51 17.93
N VAL A 345 -0.20 -13.83 16.82
CA VAL A 345 0.12 -12.90 15.73
C VAL A 345 -0.80 -13.15 14.52
N ALA A 346 -1.46 -12.09 14.06
CA ALA A 346 -2.16 -12.05 12.78
C ALA A 346 -1.41 -11.19 11.77
N VAL A 347 -1.41 -11.63 10.52
CA VAL A 347 -0.66 -10.97 9.43
C VAL A 347 -1.63 -10.42 8.39
N LEU A 348 -1.46 -9.15 8.01
CA LEU A 348 -2.35 -8.46 7.07
C LEU A 348 -1.57 -7.75 5.95
N HIS A 349 -1.58 -8.32 4.75
CA HIS A 349 -0.98 -7.68 3.57
C HIS A 349 -1.69 -8.01 2.26
N SER A 350 -1.40 -7.23 1.21
CA SER A 350 -2.00 -7.38 -0.12
C SER A 350 -1.63 -8.67 -0.84
N GLY A 351 -0.53 -9.32 -0.46
CA GLY A 351 -0.15 -10.64 -0.97
C GLY A 351 -1.04 -11.81 -0.52
N LEU A 352 -1.89 -11.62 0.50
CA LEU A 352 -2.83 -12.65 0.96
C LEU A 352 -4.00 -12.78 0.00
N SER A 353 -4.48 -14.00 -0.20
CA SER A 353 -5.78 -14.22 -0.84
C SER A 353 -6.90 -13.60 0.01
N SER A 354 -8.03 -13.26 -0.63
CA SER A 354 -9.17 -12.70 0.09
C SER A 354 -9.65 -13.60 1.24
N GLY A 355 -9.52 -14.92 1.07
CA GLY A 355 -9.85 -15.91 2.09
C GLY A 355 -8.88 -15.93 3.27
N GLU A 356 -7.57 -15.91 3.04
CA GLU A 356 -6.57 -15.81 4.10
C GLU A 356 -6.69 -14.50 4.87
N ARG A 357 -6.90 -13.38 4.15
CA ARG A 357 -7.11 -12.08 4.79
C ARG A 357 -8.37 -12.06 5.65
N TYR A 358 -9.45 -12.69 5.21
CA TYR A 358 -10.67 -12.85 6.00
C TYR A 358 -10.42 -13.69 7.27
N ASP A 359 -9.69 -14.79 7.14
CA ASP A 359 -9.33 -15.66 8.27
C ASP A 359 -8.50 -14.90 9.32
N GLN A 360 -7.45 -14.18 8.91
CA GLN A 360 -6.64 -13.35 9.82
C GLN A 360 -7.44 -12.20 10.43
N TRP A 361 -8.35 -11.59 9.67
CA TRP A 361 -9.24 -10.55 10.18
C TRP A 361 -10.14 -11.06 11.29
N VAL A 362 -10.75 -12.24 11.10
CA VAL A 362 -11.62 -12.83 12.12
C VAL A 362 -10.83 -13.23 13.37
N ARG A 363 -9.61 -13.76 13.26
CA ARG A 363 -8.76 -14.04 14.43
C ARG A 363 -8.54 -12.80 15.31
N ILE A 364 -8.44 -11.62 14.70
CA ILE A 364 -8.28 -10.36 15.44
C ILE A 364 -9.60 -9.98 16.12
N VAL A 365 -10.73 -10.07 15.40
CA VAL A 365 -12.06 -9.79 15.95
C VAL A 365 -12.39 -10.72 17.13
N GLU A 366 -12.06 -12.00 17.01
CA GLU A 366 -12.30 -13.03 18.03
C GLU A 366 -11.26 -13.02 19.16
N LYS A 367 -10.27 -12.11 19.10
CA LYS A 367 -9.18 -11.96 20.08
C LYS A 367 -8.21 -13.14 20.17
N ASP A 368 -8.25 -14.07 19.23
CA ASP A 368 -7.25 -15.13 19.09
C ASP A 368 -5.86 -14.54 18.78
N ALA A 369 -5.83 -13.43 18.04
CA ALA A 369 -4.62 -12.67 17.75
C ALA A 369 -4.69 -11.27 18.37
N VAL A 370 -3.79 -11.01 19.33
CA VAL A 370 -3.66 -9.71 20.03
C VAL A 370 -2.58 -8.82 19.41
N ILE A 371 -1.77 -9.37 18.50
CA ILE A 371 -0.81 -8.62 17.69
C ILE A 371 -1.24 -8.67 16.23
N ALA A 372 -1.40 -7.52 15.59
CA ALA A 372 -1.53 -7.43 14.14
C ALA A 372 -0.25 -6.87 13.52
N ILE A 373 0.28 -7.55 12.51
CA ILE A 373 1.46 -7.11 11.74
C ILE A 373 1.07 -6.98 10.28
N GLY A 374 1.52 -5.93 9.61
CA GLY A 374 1.38 -5.88 8.17
C GLY A 374 1.82 -4.60 7.50
N ALA A 375 1.49 -4.52 6.22
CA ALA A 375 1.74 -3.33 5.41
C ALA A 375 0.81 -2.18 5.82
N ARG A 376 0.78 -1.12 5.00
CA ARG A 376 -0.15 0.02 5.11
C ARG A 376 -1.61 -0.34 5.44
N SER A 377 -2.17 -1.42 4.88
CA SER A 377 -3.58 -1.80 5.12
C SER A 377 -3.86 -2.39 6.50
N ALA A 378 -2.82 -2.83 7.23
CA ALA A 378 -2.96 -3.32 8.59
C ALA A 378 -3.38 -2.21 9.57
N ILE A 379 -3.28 -0.92 9.18
CA ILE A 379 -3.82 0.19 9.96
C ILE A 379 -5.33 0.06 10.24
N PHE A 380 -6.04 -0.77 9.48
CA PHE A 380 -7.45 -1.06 9.69
C PHE A 380 -7.71 -2.31 10.54
N ALA A 381 -6.69 -3.02 11.01
CA ALA A 381 -6.85 -4.23 11.83
C ALA A 381 -7.84 -3.98 12.99
N PRO A 382 -8.87 -4.81 13.21
CA PRO A 382 -9.95 -4.53 14.16
C PRO A 382 -9.57 -4.86 15.61
N LEU A 383 -8.36 -4.45 16.03
CA LEU A 383 -7.86 -4.62 17.40
C LEU A 383 -8.67 -3.78 18.39
N GLN A 384 -9.01 -4.39 19.53
CA GLN A 384 -9.58 -3.72 20.69
C GLN A 384 -8.49 -3.45 21.73
N ASN A 385 -8.67 -2.42 22.57
CA ASN A 385 -7.76 -2.06 23.65
C ASN A 385 -6.28 -1.97 23.20
N ILE A 386 -6.00 -1.18 22.17
CA ILE A 386 -4.65 -1.03 21.64
C ILE A 386 -3.82 -0.25 22.65
N GLY A 387 -2.66 -0.79 23.03
CA GLY A 387 -1.71 -0.13 23.93
C GLY A 387 -0.60 0.59 23.16
N ILE A 388 -0.25 0.08 21.98
CA ILE A 388 0.77 0.68 21.13
C ILE A 388 0.54 0.41 19.64
N ILE A 389 0.82 1.41 18.82
CA ILE A 389 0.94 1.33 17.37
C ILE A 389 2.38 1.67 16.96
N ILE A 390 3.08 0.71 16.37
CA ILE A 390 4.47 0.82 15.94
C ILE A 390 4.50 0.98 14.42
N VAL A 391 5.26 1.95 13.92
CA VAL A 391 5.51 2.16 12.49
C VAL A 391 7.00 2.06 12.25
N ASP A 392 7.44 0.96 11.66
CA ASP A 392 8.84 0.77 11.28
C ASP A 392 9.16 1.51 9.97
N GLU A 393 10.39 1.99 9.84
CA GLU A 393 10.86 2.78 8.69
C GLU A 393 9.84 3.86 8.28
N GLU A 394 9.40 4.70 9.23
CA GLU A 394 8.26 5.62 9.08
C GLU A 394 8.32 6.53 7.83
N HIS A 395 9.53 6.84 7.38
CA HIS A 395 9.79 7.69 6.22
C HIS A 395 9.46 7.01 4.87
N ASP A 396 9.20 5.71 4.85
CA ASP A 396 8.96 4.95 3.62
C ASP A 396 7.68 5.42 2.90
N THR A 397 7.83 5.76 1.62
CA THR A 397 6.70 6.25 0.80
C THR A 397 5.58 5.22 0.59
N SER A 398 5.83 3.93 0.81
CA SER A 398 4.85 2.85 0.63
C SER A 398 3.65 2.96 1.57
N TYR A 399 3.79 3.69 2.69
CA TYR A 399 2.67 4.00 3.59
C TYR A 399 1.61 4.90 2.97
N LYS A 400 1.95 5.72 1.96
CA LYS A 400 0.97 6.47 1.17
C LYS A 400 0.34 5.57 0.11
N GLN A 401 -0.99 5.49 0.11
CA GLN A 401 -1.76 4.77 -0.89
C GLN A 401 -2.08 5.65 -2.11
N GLU A 402 -1.91 5.12 -3.32
CA GLU A 402 -2.18 5.85 -4.58
C GLU A 402 -3.53 5.51 -5.25
N SER A 403 -4.19 4.45 -4.78
CA SER A 403 -5.48 3.97 -5.31
C SER A 403 -6.65 4.89 -4.94
N SER A 404 -7.91 4.41 -4.93
CA SER A 404 -9.09 5.27 -4.71
C SER A 404 -8.98 6.07 -3.40
N LEU A 405 -8.88 5.38 -2.26
CA LEU A 405 -8.62 6.01 -0.97
C LEU A 405 -7.12 6.26 -0.80
N ARG A 406 -6.71 7.53 -0.84
CA ARG A 406 -5.30 7.96 -0.83
C ARG A 406 -4.79 8.36 0.54
N TYR A 407 -4.97 7.48 1.51
CA TYR A 407 -4.52 7.71 2.89
C TYR A 407 -3.00 7.50 3.05
N ASN A 408 -2.44 8.05 4.13
CA ASN A 408 -1.09 7.73 4.60
C ASN A 408 -1.18 6.94 5.91
N ALA A 409 -0.76 5.67 5.89
CA ALA A 409 -0.85 4.78 7.05
C ALA A 409 -0.03 5.26 8.25
N ARG A 410 1.09 5.96 8.04
CA ARG A 410 1.89 6.55 9.13
C ARG A 410 1.09 7.62 9.86
N ASP A 411 0.50 8.55 9.11
CA ASP A 411 -0.28 9.65 9.71
C ASP A 411 -1.54 9.09 10.40
N LEU A 412 -2.17 8.09 9.78
CA LEU A 412 -3.28 7.36 10.37
C LEU A 412 -2.90 6.59 11.64
N ALA A 413 -1.68 6.08 11.76
CA ALA A 413 -1.22 5.42 12.99
C ALA A 413 -1.23 6.39 14.17
N ILE A 414 -0.81 7.64 13.96
CA ILE A 414 -0.81 8.67 15.01
C ILE A 414 -2.24 9.05 15.38
N VAL A 415 -3.10 9.27 14.38
CA VAL A 415 -4.52 9.60 14.61
C VAL A 415 -5.23 8.48 15.35
N ARG A 416 -5.02 7.23 14.92
CA ARG A 416 -5.60 6.04 15.55
C ARG A 416 -5.09 5.88 16.98
N ALA A 417 -3.80 6.13 17.21
CA ALA A 417 -3.23 6.08 18.55
C ALA A 417 -3.86 7.13 19.46
N LYS A 418 -4.05 8.36 18.96
CA LYS A 418 -4.72 9.45 19.67
C LYS A 418 -6.16 9.12 20.01
N GLN A 419 -6.94 8.63 19.04
CA GLN A 419 -8.34 8.24 19.25
C GLN A 419 -8.49 7.03 20.18
N SER A 420 -7.49 6.15 20.23
CA SER A 420 -7.48 4.99 21.13
C SER A 420 -6.83 5.28 22.48
N GLY A 421 -6.34 6.50 22.73
CA GLY A 421 -5.66 6.87 23.97
C GLY A 421 -4.37 6.06 24.24
N CYS A 422 -3.63 5.70 23.20
CA CYS A 422 -2.49 4.78 23.28
C CYS A 422 -1.21 5.35 22.67
N LEU A 423 -0.10 4.62 22.76
CA LEU A 423 1.20 5.10 22.27
C LEU A 423 1.34 4.92 20.76
N ALA A 424 1.95 5.90 20.08
CA ALA A 424 2.49 5.74 18.73
C ALA A 424 4.02 5.73 18.77
N LEU A 425 4.67 4.73 18.15
CA LEU A 425 6.12 4.64 18.05
C LEU A 425 6.54 4.65 16.58
N LEU A 426 7.17 5.75 16.14
CA LEU A 426 7.68 5.92 14.78
C LEU A 426 9.17 5.63 14.77
N GLY A 427 9.58 4.52 14.19
CA GLY A 427 10.97 4.12 14.13
C GLY A 427 11.60 4.37 12.76
N SER A 428 12.85 4.86 12.75
CA SER A 428 13.57 5.11 11.51
C SER A 428 15.08 5.24 11.75
N ALA A 429 15.89 4.82 10.78
CA ALA A 429 17.30 5.22 10.71
C ALA A 429 17.48 6.60 10.09
N THR A 430 16.58 6.98 9.19
CA THR A 430 16.57 8.26 8.49
C THR A 430 15.19 8.89 8.61
N PRO A 431 14.84 9.48 9.77
CA PRO A 431 13.52 10.07 9.99
C PRO A 431 13.14 11.07 8.89
N SER A 432 11.85 11.19 8.59
CA SER A 432 11.37 12.17 7.63
C SER A 432 11.51 13.59 8.19
N VAL A 433 11.66 14.57 7.30
CA VAL A 433 11.74 15.99 7.67
C VAL A 433 10.52 16.40 8.52
N GLN A 434 9.36 15.83 8.22
CA GLN A 434 8.13 16.07 8.95
C GLN A 434 8.18 15.52 10.39
N SER A 435 8.74 14.34 10.59
CA SER A 435 8.86 13.74 11.93
C SER A 435 9.86 14.49 12.80
N ILE A 436 10.97 14.96 12.24
CA ILE A 436 11.96 15.77 12.96
C ILE A 436 11.34 17.11 13.33
N PHE A 437 10.68 17.78 12.40
CA PHE A 437 9.99 19.05 12.66
C PHE A 437 8.96 18.93 13.78
N ASN A 438 8.20 17.83 13.82
CA ASN A 438 7.25 17.57 14.92
C ASN A 438 7.94 17.21 16.24
N SER A 439 9.14 16.63 16.20
CA SER A 439 9.95 16.35 17.40
C SER A 439 10.56 17.63 17.98
N GLU A 440 10.96 18.58 17.13
CA GLU A 440 11.44 19.90 17.56
C GLU A 440 10.31 20.82 18.06
N GLY A 441 9.07 20.58 17.61
CA GLY A 441 7.88 21.34 18.02
C GLY A 441 7.07 20.70 19.15
N ASP A 442 7.71 19.90 20.03
CA ASP A 442 7.12 19.20 21.19
C ASP A 442 5.92 18.28 20.92
N LYS A 443 5.63 17.96 19.66
CA LYS A 443 4.54 17.04 19.30
C LYS A 443 4.96 15.59 19.48
N TYR A 444 6.23 15.27 19.20
CA TYR A 444 6.80 13.93 19.33
C TYR A 444 7.93 13.94 20.37
N ILE A 445 8.04 12.86 21.14
CA ILE A 445 9.11 12.66 22.11
C ILE A 445 10.26 11.92 21.40
N PRO A 446 11.44 12.54 21.23
CA PRO A 446 12.54 11.93 20.49
C PRO A 446 13.33 10.94 21.35
N LEU A 447 13.62 9.76 20.80
CA LEU A 447 14.44 8.70 21.38
C LEU A 447 15.57 8.35 20.42
N TYR A 448 16.78 8.14 20.93
CA TYR A 448 17.98 7.98 20.10
C TYR A 448 18.71 6.68 20.40
N MET A 449 19.08 5.94 19.35
CA MET A 449 20.03 4.83 19.42
C MET A 449 21.17 5.06 18.42
N LYS A 450 22.30 5.54 18.93
CA LYS A 450 23.41 6.05 18.13
C LYS A 450 24.37 4.93 17.71
N LYS A 451 24.41 3.82 18.46
CA LYS A 451 25.38 2.74 18.26
C LYS A 451 24.73 1.50 17.63
N ARG A 452 25.51 0.79 16.80
CA ARG A 452 25.13 -0.56 16.32
C ARG A 452 25.32 -1.59 17.44
N VAL A 453 24.51 -2.65 17.45
CA VAL A 453 24.56 -3.70 18.49
C VAL A 453 25.96 -4.30 18.65
N ASN A 454 26.69 -4.48 17.54
CA ASN A 454 28.04 -5.06 17.54
C ASN A 454 29.17 -4.01 17.52
N MET A 455 28.89 -2.72 17.76
CA MET A 455 29.87 -1.62 17.73
C MET A 455 30.69 -1.48 16.44
N GLN A 456 30.28 -2.14 15.34
CA GLN A 456 31.00 -2.05 14.06
C GLN A 456 30.92 -0.63 13.47
N PRO A 457 32.02 -0.10 12.91
CA PRO A 457 32.06 1.22 12.29
C PRO A 457 31.17 1.29 11.04
N LEU A 458 30.75 2.49 10.67
CA LEU A 458 30.11 2.74 9.39
C LEU A 458 31.09 2.44 8.24
N PRO A 459 30.60 1.96 7.08
CA PRO A 459 31.47 1.61 5.97
C PRO A 459 32.17 2.86 5.40
N ALA A 460 33.40 2.68 4.90
CA ALA A 460 34.13 3.76 4.26
C ALA A 460 33.48 4.11 2.91
N ILE A 461 33.00 5.34 2.77
CA ILE A 461 32.36 5.85 1.56
C ILE A 461 33.38 6.69 0.77
N THR A 462 33.63 6.31 -0.48
CA THR A 462 34.43 7.08 -1.43
C THR A 462 33.53 7.79 -2.42
N VAL A 463 33.54 9.11 -2.44
CA VAL A 463 32.80 9.91 -3.43
C VAL A 463 33.64 10.10 -4.69
N VAL A 464 33.08 9.76 -5.83
CA VAL A 464 33.69 9.91 -7.15
C VAL A 464 32.93 10.98 -7.93
N ASP A 465 33.65 12.05 -8.27
CA ASP A 465 33.12 13.14 -9.09
C ASP A 465 33.12 12.76 -10.58
N LEU A 466 31.93 12.54 -11.12
CA LEU A 466 31.72 12.19 -12.52
C LEU A 466 32.10 13.32 -13.50
N ARG A 467 32.22 14.57 -13.03
CA ARG A 467 32.65 15.71 -13.87
C ARG A 467 34.07 15.52 -14.40
N LYS A 468 34.93 14.79 -13.67
CA LYS A 468 36.32 14.48 -14.06
C LYS A 468 36.45 13.47 -15.21
N TYR A 469 35.37 12.74 -15.51
CA TYR A 469 35.37 11.59 -16.41
C TYR A 469 34.52 11.78 -17.69
N ARG A 470 34.17 13.03 -18.01
CA ARG A 470 33.20 13.37 -19.07
C ARG A 470 33.60 12.92 -20.48
N ASP A 471 34.89 12.99 -20.80
CA ASP A 471 35.41 12.69 -22.14
C ASP A 471 36.04 11.29 -22.25
N SER A 472 36.32 10.66 -21.10
CA SER A 472 37.05 9.39 -21.00
C SER A 472 36.15 8.16 -20.91
N LEU A 473 34.89 8.29 -20.46
CA LEU A 473 33.97 7.15 -20.33
C LEU A 473 33.15 6.93 -21.61
N LYS A 474 33.54 5.92 -22.40
CA LYS A 474 32.82 5.46 -23.60
C LYS A 474 32.38 3.99 -23.46
N GLY A 475 31.35 3.59 -24.22
CA GLY A 475 30.86 2.21 -24.27
C GLY A 475 30.39 1.67 -22.91
N ALA A 476 30.82 0.46 -22.56
CA ALA A 476 30.48 -0.20 -21.29
C ALA A 476 31.02 0.54 -20.05
N ARG A 477 32.07 1.36 -20.19
CA ARG A 477 32.64 2.15 -19.09
C ARG A 477 31.86 3.42 -18.77
N ARG A 478 30.83 3.75 -19.57
CA ARG A 478 29.99 4.95 -19.38
C ARG A 478 29.38 5.06 -17.97
N PHE A 479 29.17 3.93 -17.28
CA PHE A 479 28.47 3.85 -16.00
C PHE A 479 29.35 3.42 -14.84
N VAL A 480 30.60 3.03 -15.12
CA VAL A 480 31.51 2.42 -14.15
C VAL A 480 32.83 3.17 -14.24
N THR A 481 33.07 4.06 -13.28
CA THR A 481 34.35 4.79 -13.18
C THR A 481 35.51 3.83 -12.89
N PRO A 482 36.76 4.23 -13.18
CA PRO A 482 37.94 3.40 -12.88
C PRO A 482 38.02 2.93 -11.43
N GLU A 483 37.60 3.76 -10.46
CA GLU A 483 37.57 3.41 -9.05
C GLU A 483 36.55 2.30 -8.75
N LEU A 484 35.34 2.39 -9.32
CA LEU A 484 34.33 1.35 -9.16
C LEU A 484 34.74 0.07 -9.87
N LEU A 485 35.32 0.16 -11.06
CA LEU A 485 35.82 -0.99 -11.81
C LEU A 485 36.90 -1.73 -11.03
N GLY A 486 37.88 -1.00 -10.48
CA GLY A 486 38.96 -1.58 -9.68
C GLY A 486 38.46 -2.21 -8.40
N ALA A 487 37.46 -1.61 -7.74
CA ALA A 487 36.84 -2.20 -6.55
C ALA A 487 36.00 -3.44 -6.89
N LEU A 488 35.22 -3.42 -7.97
CA LEU A 488 34.46 -4.59 -8.45
C LEU A 488 35.40 -5.75 -8.74
N LYS A 489 36.48 -5.51 -9.48
CA LYS A 489 37.48 -6.54 -9.80
C LYS A 489 38.05 -7.17 -8.53
N LYS A 490 38.55 -6.37 -7.58
CA LYS A 490 39.06 -6.88 -6.30
C LYS A 490 38.03 -7.65 -5.48
N THR A 491 36.75 -7.27 -5.56
CA THR A 491 35.67 -7.95 -4.85
C THR A 491 35.41 -9.32 -5.46
N LEU A 492 35.29 -9.39 -6.79
CA LEU A 492 35.09 -10.63 -7.53
C LEU A 492 36.31 -11.57 -7.43
N ASP A 493 37.52 -11.04 -7.50
CA ASP A 493 38.77 -11.82 -7.34
C ASP A 493 38.87 -12.49 -5.95
N ARG A 494 38.22 -11.92 -4.93
CA ARG A 494 38.12 -12.49 -3.56
C ARG A 494 36.95 -13.45 -3.39
N GLY A 495 36.13 -13.67 -4.43
CA GLY A 495 34.90 -14.47 -4.35
C GLY A 495 33.81 -13.83 -3.46
N GLU A 496 33.89 -12.51 -3.26
CA GLU A 496 32.90 -11.74 -2.50
C GLU A 496 31.81 -11.19 -3.43
N GLN A 497 30.68 -10.75 -2.86
CA GLN A 497 29.54 -10.24 -3.64
C GLN A 497 29.51 -8.71 -3.68
N ALA A 498 29.05 -8.16 -4.80
CA ALA A 498 28.89 -6.72 -5.00
C ALA A 498 27.43 -6.33 -5.32
N LEU A 499 27.08 -5.11 -4.93
CA LEU A 499 25.77 -4.51 -5.16
C LEU A 499 25.92 -3.23 -5.96
N LEU A 500 25.25 -3.14 -7.10
CA LEU A 500 25.22 -1.94 -7.93
C LEU A 500 23.84 -1.31 -7.87
N PHE A 501 23.78 -0.13 -7.27
CA PHE A 501 22.55 0.60 -7.03
C PHE A 501 22.39 1.74 -8.04
N LEU A 502 21.21 1.80 -8.66
CA LEU A 502 20.78 2.91 -9.49
C LEU A 502 19.49 3.51 -8.91
N ASN A 503 19.51 4.79 -8.56
CA ASN A 503 18.35 5.47 -8.01
C ASN A 503 17.34 5.86 -9.11
N ARG A 504 16.64 4.86 -9.65
CA ARG A 504 15.66 5.05 -10.74
C ARG A 504 14.24 4.76 -10.25
N ARG A 505 13.35 5.75 -10.39
CA ARG A 505 11.89 5.57 -10.45
C ARG A 505 11.36 6.27 -11.70
N GLY A 506 10.90 5.49 -12.68
CA GLY A 506 10.29 5.99 -13.91
C GLY A 506 11.24 6.26 -15.09
N PHE A 507 10.65 6.48 -16.27
CA PHE A 507 11.32 6.71 -17.57
C PHE A 507 11.59 8.20 -17.86
N ALA A 508 11.40 9.10 -16.89
CA ALA A 508 11.54 10.53 -17.11
C ALA A 508 13.01 10.92 -17.21
N ASN A 509 13.44 11.30 -18.41
CA ASN A 509 14.76 11.89 -18.62
C ASN A 509 14.71 13.36 -18.18
N TYR A 510 15.74 13.83 -17.50
CA TYR A 510 15.84 15.24 -17.11
C TYR A 510 17.05 15.92 -17.78
N PRO A 511 16.95 17.24 -18.05
CA PRO A 511 17.98 17.99 -18.74
C PRO A 511 19.11 18.44 -17.80
N VAL A 512 20.34 18.06 -18.14
CA VAL A 512 21.55 18.43 -17.41
C VAL A 512 22.57 19.05 -18.34
N CYS A 513 23.22 20.12 -17.88
CA CYS A 513 24.35 20.70 -18.57
C CYS A 513 25.54 19.76 -18.56
N ALA A 514 26.03 19.37 -19.74
CA ALA A 514 27.22 18.53 -19.87
C ALA A 514 28.51 19.23 -19.38
N ALA A 515 28.53 20.58 -19.32
CA ALA A 515 29.71 21.37 -18.97
C ALA A 515 29.83 21.71 -17.48
N CYS A 516 28.73 21.95 -16.74
CA CYS A 516 28.81 22.17 -15.30
C CYS A 516 28.19 21.05 -14.46
N GLY A 517 27.33 20.21 -15.04
CA GLY A 517 26.58 19.17 -14.31
C GLY A 517 25.29 19.69 -13.68
N GLU A 518 25.01 20.99 -13.77
CA GLU A 518 23.79 21.59 -13.23
C GLU A 518 22.56 21.19 -14.07
N SER A 519 21.45 20.90 -13.38
CA SER A 519 20.17 20.66 -14.04
C SER A 519 19.46 21.96 -14.40
N LEU A 520 18.66 21.94 -15.47
CA LEU A 520 17.82 23.10 -15.78
C LEU A 520 16.64 23.15 -14.81
N LYS A 521 16.63 24.16 -13.93
CA LYS A 521 15.61 24.38 -12.91
C LYS A 521 14.59 25.47 -13.29
N CYS A 522 13.44 25.42 -12.65
CA CYS A 522 12.41 26.45 -12.73
C CYS A 522 12.75 27.63 -11.83
N LYS A 523 12.78 28.85 -12.38
CA LYS A 523 13.03 30.09 -11.61
C LYS A 523 11.99 30.40 -10.52
N ASN A 524 10.79 29.80 -10.60
CA ASN A 524 9.70 30.04 -9.66
C ASN A 524 9.57 28.96 -8.57
N CYS A 525 10.08 27.75 -8.81
CA CYS A 525 9.80 26.59 -7.95
C CYS A 525 11.06 25.84 -7.51
N ASP A 526 12.23 26.17 -8.07
CA ASP A 526 13.51 25.50 -7.83
C ASP A 526 13.50 23.98 -8.04
N ILE A 527 12.61 23.50 -8.93
CA ILE A 527 12.53 22.11 -9.36
C ILE A 527 13.03 21.95 -10.79
N SER A 528 13.50 20.76 -11.15
CA SER A 528 13.96 20.47 -12.52
C SER A 528 12.85 20.58 -13.56
N LEU A 529 13.17 21.15 -14.72
CA LEU A 529 12.29 21.24 -15.88
C LEU A 529 12.27 19.92 -16.66
N THR A 530 11.16 19.61 -17.33
CA THR A 530 11.04 18.43 -18.19
C THR A 530 11.00 18.83 -19.66
N LEU A 531 11.69 18.09 -20.54
CA LEU A 531 11.68 18.35 -21.98
C LEU A 531 10.40 17.81 -22.65
N HIS A 532 9.61 18.70 -23.21
CA HIS A 532 8.45 18.35 -24.04
C HIS A 532 8.85 18.33 -25.51
N LYS A 533 9.12 17.13 -26.05
CA LYS A 533 9.58 16.95 -27.45
C LYS A 533 8.59 17.49 -28.49
N GLN A 534 7.29 17.45 -28.22
CA GLN A 534 6.25 17.92 -29.16
C GLN A 534 6.26 19.45 -29.32
N THR A 535 6.62 20.18 -28.25
CA THR A 535 6.64 21.65 -28.23
C THR A 535 8.06 22.21 -28.24
N ASN A 536 9.08 21.35 -28.30
CA ASN A 536 10.51 21.70 -28.22
C ASN A 536 10.82 22.71 -27.10
N ALA A 537 10.20 22.53 -25.94
CA ALA A 537 10.37 23.41 -24.77
C ALA A 537 10.58 22.62 -23.49
N PHE A 538 11.38 23.17 -22.58
CA PHE A 538 11.46 22.76 -21.20
C PHE A 538 10.28 23.35 -20.43
N ARG A 539 9.55 22.54 -19.67
CA ARG A 539 8.36 22.96 -18.91
C ARG A 539 8.44 22.51 -17.46
N CYS A 540 8.06 23.39 -16.55
CA CYS A 540 7.82 23.10 -15.15
C CYS A 540 6.41 22.53 -14.98
N HIS A 541 6.31 21.34 -14.40
CA HIS A 541 5.01 20.68 -14.16
C HIS A 541 4.30 21.11 -12.87
N PHE A 542 4.88 22.04 -12.11
CA PHE A 542 4.27 22.60 -10.91
C PHE A 542 3.60 23.93 -11.23
N CYS A 543 4.36 24.91 -11.72
CA CYS A 543 3.84 26.25 -12.02
C CYS A 543 3.61 26.54 -13.50
N GLY A 544 3.98 25.63 -14.41
CA GLY A 544 3.78 25.81 -15.85
C GLY A 544 4.85 26.65 -16.56
N TYR A 545 5.87 27.17 -15.85
CA TYR A 545 6.98 27.93 -16.44
C TYR A 545 7.64 27.19 -17.61
N THR A 546 7.86 27.87 -18.73
CA THR A 546 8.45 27.30 -19.95
C THR A 546 9.71 28.04 -20.40
N LYS A 547 10.66 27.30 -20.99
CA LYS A 547 11.87 27.81 -21.64
C LYS A 547 12.12 27.05 -22.96
N PRO A 548 12.62 27.67 -24.04
CA PRO A 548 12.94 26.94 -25.28
C PRO A 548 13.99 25.85 -25.07
N SER A 549 13.93 24.73 -25.82
CA SER A 549 14.89 23.62 -25.71
C SER A 549 16.34 23.98 -26.08
N VAL A 550 16.53 25.04 -26.87
CA VAL A 550 17.84 25.60 -27.25
C VAL A 550 18.48 26.47 -26.16
N SER A 551 17.84 26.56 -25.00
CA SER A 551 18.32 27.40 -23.91
C SER A 551 19.67 26.94 -23.36
N LYS A 552 20.58 27.90 -23.17
CA LYS A 552 21.84 27.71 -22.47
C LYS A 552 21.62 27.43 -20.98
N CYS A 553 22.60 26.77 -20.36
CA CYS A 553 22.69 26.56 -18.92
C CYS A 553 22.66 27.91 -18.19
N SER A 554 21.85 28.01 -17.13
CA SER A 554 21.72 29.24 -16.34
C SER A 554 22.96 29.54 -15.49
N GLU A 555 23.76 28.52 -15.14
CA GLU A 555 24.97 28.68 -14.30
C GLU A 555 26.22 28.97 -15.12
N CYS A 556 26.52 28.15 -16.14
CA CYS A 556 27.78 28.26 -16.89
C CYS A 556 27.63 28.77 -18.32
N GLY A 557 26.40 29.06 -18.79
CA GLY A 557 26.16 29.54 -20.15
C GLY A 557 26.38 28.52 -21.27
N SER A 558 26.77 27.28 -20.98
CA SER A 558 26.99 26.25 -21.99
C SER A 558 25.69 25.85 -22.71
N PRO A 559 25.71 25.69 -24.05
CA PRO A 559 24.56 25.19 -24.82
C PRO A 559 24.41 23.66 -24.76
N GLN A 560 25.38 22.94 -24.19
CA GLN A 560 25.40 21.48 -24.21
C GLN A 560 24.49 20.87 -23.14
N ILE A 561 23.19 20.80 -23.42
CA ILE A 561 22.21 20.17 -22.54
C ILE A 561 21.98 18.71 -22.99
N LYS A 562 22.25 17.76 -22.10
CA LYS A 562 22.03 16.33 -22.33
C LYS A 562 20.86 15.85 -21.48
N MET A 563 20.07 14.93 -22.04
CA MET A 563 19.02 14.24 -21.30
C MET A 563 19.64 13.04 -20.58
N LEU A 564 19.66 13.07 -19.25
CA LEU A 564 20.11 11.94 -18.43
C LEU A 564 18.92 11.02 -18.10
N GLY A 565 19.12 9.73 -18.32
CA GLY A 565 18.13 8.68 -18.07
C GLY A 565 18.61 7.34 -18.62
N PHE A 566 19.17 6.49 -17.76
CA PHE A 566 19.62 5.14 -18.11
C PHE A 566 18.94 4.13 -17.19
N GLY A 567 18.76 2.89 -17.66
CA GLY A 567 18.08 1.83 -16.91
C GLY A 567 19.04 0.83 -16.29
N THR A 568 18.52 0.03 -15.36
CA THR A 568 19.22 -1.11 -14.74
C THR A 568 19.70 -2.12 -15.79
N GLU A 569 18.96 -2.32 -16.88
CA GLU A 569 19.33 -3.18 -18.01
C GLU A 569 20.66 -2.75 -18.67
N LYS A 570 20.87 -1.45 -18.86
CA LYS A 570 22.12 -0.93 -19.44
C LYS A 570 23.32 -1.12 -18.52
N ILE A 571 23.09 -1.13 -17.21
CA ILE A 571 24.13 -1.40 -16.22
C ILE A 571 24.46 -2.89 -16.23
N GLU A 572 23.46 -3.75 -16.21
CA GLU A 572 23.62 -5.21 -16.33
C GLU A 572 24.41 -5.59 -17.59
N GLU A 573 24.02 -5.07 -18.76
CA GLU A 573 24.76 -5.28 -20.01
C GLU A 573 26.21 -4.78 -19.92
N ALA A 574 26.45 -3.64 -19.26
CA ALA A 574 27.80 -3.11 -19.08
C ALA A 574 28.64 -4.00 -18.17
N VAL A 575 28.08 -4.50 -17.06
CA VAL A 575 28.77 -5.40 -16.13
C VAL A 575 29.07 -6.73 -16.81
N ASN A 576 28.11 -7.33 -17.53
CA ASN A 576 28.34 -8.58 -18.28
C ASN A 576 29.43 -8.43 -19.34
N LYS A 577 29.55 -7.26 -19.98
CA LYS A 577 30.65 -6.99 -20.93
C LYS A 577 32.00 -6.79 -20.25
N LEU A 578 32.02 -6.24 -19.03
CA LEU A 578 33.25 -5.97 -18.28
C LEU A 578 33.75 -7.21 -17.52
N PHE A 579 32.83 -8.09 -17.08
CA PHE A 579 33.09 -9.29 -16.30
C PHE A 579 32.24 -10.46 -16.85
N PRO A 580 32.67 -11.11 -17.96
CA PRO A 580 31.90 -12.18 -18.60
C PRO A 580 31.66 -13.41 -17.70
N ASP A 581 32.58 -13.67 -16.76
CA ASP A 581 32.51 -14.82 -15.85
C ASP A 581 31.64 -14.56 -14.60
N ALA A 582 31.23 -13.31 -14.36
CA ALA A 582 30.45 -12.95 -13.18
C ALA A 582 28.97 -13.29 -13.36
N ARG A 583 28.34 -13.88 -12.33
CA ARG A 583 26.90 -14.17 -12.33
C ARG A 583 26.13 -12.93 -11.90
N VAL A 584 25.66 -12.17 -12.88
CA VAL A 584 24.90 -10.93 -12.65
C VAL A 584 23.41 -11.22 -12.56
N ALA A 585 22.72 -10.59 -11.61
CA ALA A 585 21.26 -10.62 -11.52
C ALA A 585 20.69 -9.21 -11.34
N ARG A 586 19.47 -8.99 -11.84
CA ARG A 586 18.74 -7.73 -11.71
C ARG A 586 17.60 -7.84 -10.71
N LEU A 587 17.48 -6.86 -9.82
CA LEU A 587 16.37 -6.71 -8.89
C LEU A 587 15.67 -5.35 -9.04
N ASP A 588 14.54 -5.37 -9.74
CA ASP A 588 13.64 -4.24 -9.93
C ASP A 588 12.18 -4.68 -10.13
N HIS A 589 11.30 -3.72 -10.36
CA HIS A 589 9.86 -3.98 -10.49
C HIS A 589 9.52 -4.95 -11.63
N ASP A 590 10.24 -4.87 -12.76
CA ASP A 590 9.93 -5.67 -13.95
C ASP A 590 10.30 -7.15 -13.73
N THR A 591 11.46 -7.39 -13.11
CA THR A 591 11.95 -8.74 -12.77
C THR A 591 11.16 -9.41 -11.65
N THR A 592 10.52 -8.64 -10.77
CA THR A 592 9.78 -9.15 -9.60
C THR A 592 8.27 -9.34 -9.83
N SER A 593 7.78 -9.03 -11.03
CA SER A 593 6.36 -9.11 -11.40
C SER A 593 5.75 -10.53 -11.31
N LYS A 594 6.57 -11.59 -11.45
CA LYS A 594 6.13 -12.99 -11.31
C LYS A 594 6.14 -13.44 -9.84
N LYS A 595 5.06 -14.05 -9.35
CA LYS A 595 4.95 -14.58 -7.98
C LYS A 595 6.11 -15.55 -7.68
N GLY A 596 6.87 -15.29 -6.61
CA GLY A 596 8.00 -16.12 -6.17
C GLY A 596 9.38 -15.76 -6.75
N SER A 597 9.46 -14.88 -7.75
CA SER A 597 10.73 -14.45 -8.36
C SER A 597 11.68 -13.75 -7.37
N LEU A 598 11.15 -12.83 -6.56
CA LEU A 598 11.88 -12.13 -5.51
C LEU A 598 12.54 -13.11 -4.52
N VAL A 599 11.77 -14.07 -4.02
CA VAL A 599 12.24 -15.07 -3.04
C VAL A 599 13.37 -15.91 -3.65
N ARG A 600 13.26 -16.26 -4.93
CA ARG A 600 14.31 -16.99 -5.65
C ARG A 600 15.60 -16.19 -5.76
N ILE A 601 15.53 -14.93 -6.21
CA ILE A 601 16.71 -14.06 -6.33
C ILE A 601 17.40 -13.88 -4.98
N LEU A 602 16.64 -13.63 -3.92
CA LEU A 602 17.19 -13.48 -2.57
C LEU A 602 17.85 -14.79 -2.07
N LYS A 603 17.25 -15.94 -2.36
CA LYS A 603 17.81 -17.25 -2.03
C LYS A 603 19.09 -17.54 -2.83
N ASP A 604 19.10 -17.22 -4.12
CA ASP A 604 20.26 -17.41 -4.99
C ASP A 604 21.42 -16.49 -4.57
N LEU A 605 21.13 -15.26 -4.14
CA LEU A 605 22.11 -14.34 -3.57
C LEU A 605 22.69 -14.89 -2.26
N LYS A 606 21.85 -15.33 -1.32
CA LYS A 606 22.29 -15.93 -0.05
C LYS A 606 23.14 -17.20 -0.25
N ASN A 607 22.81 -17.99 -1.27
CA ASN A 607 23.56 -19.20 -1.62
C ASN A 607 24.77 -18.94 -2.52
N ARG A 608 25.18 -17.67 -2.70
CA ARG A 608 26.31 -17.26 -3.54
C ARG A 608 26.24 -17.80 -4.98
N LYS A 609 25.03 -17.84 -5.54
CA LYS A 609 24.78 -18.12 -6.97
C LYS A 609 24.77 -16.85 -7.83
N ILE A 610 24.82 -15.69 -7.19
CA ILE A 610 24.85 -14.36 -7.81
C ILE A 610 26.09 -13.66 -7.25
N ASP A 611 26.93 -13.10 -8.11
CA ASP A 611 28.13 -12.37 -7.70
C ASP A 611 27.89 -10.86 -7.68
N VAL A 612 27.09 -10.35 -8.63
CA VAL A 612 26.74 -8.94 -8.74
C VAL A 612 25.23 -8.76 -8.81
N LEU A 613 24.66 -8.03 -7.84
CA LEU A 613 23.26 -7.66 -7.85
C LEU A 613 23.10 -6.21 -8.34
N VAL A 614 22.47 -6.03 -9.50
CA VAL A 614 22.11 -4.72 -10.03
C VAL A 614 20.66 -4.42 -9.66
N GLY A 615 20.38 -3.23 -9.13
CA GLY A 615 18.97 -2.88 -8.96
C GLY A 615 18.69 -1.50 -8.42
N THR A 616 17.41 -1.32 -8.11
CA THR A 616 16.82 -0.03 -7.71
C THR A 616 16.45 -0.07 -6.23
N GLN A 617 15.53 0.81 -5.83
CA GLN A 617 15.09 1.00 -4.45
C GLN A 617 14.64 -0.29 -3.73
N MET A 618 14.23 -1.33 -4.46
CA MET A 618 13.87 -2.63 -3.88
C MET A 618 15.03 -3.29 -3.14
N ILE A 619 16.28 -3.06 -3.55
CA ILE A 619 17.47 -3.60 -2.87
C ILE A 619 17.71 -2.89 -1.52
N ALA A 620 17.37 -1.61 -1.42
CA ALA A 620 17.66 -0.78 -0.25
C ALA A 620 16.77 -1.12 0.97
N LYS A 621 15.59 -1.70 0.71
CA LYS A 621 14.54 -1.89 1.71
C LYS A 621 14.64 -3.25 2.38
N GLY A 622 14.92 -3.24 3.68
CA GLY A 622 14.57 -4.35 4.56
C GLY A 622 15.32 -5.67 4.46
N HIS A 623 16.04 -5.91 3.37
CA HIS A 623 16.80 -7.13 3.17
C HIS A 623 18.19 -7.02 3.79
N ASP A 624 18.63 -8.11 4.43
CA ASP A 624 19.96 -8.20 5.01
C ASP A 624 20.87 -9.04 4.11
N PHE A 625 22.03 -8.48 3.75
CA PHE A 625 22.97 -9.09 2.80
C PHE A 625 24.36 -9.15 3.44
N PRO A 626 24.62 -10.14 4.31
CA PRO A 626 25.84 -10.18 5.12
C PRO A 626 27.12 -10.34 4.27
N ASP A 627 27.01 -10.99 3.12
CA ASP A 627 28.12 -11.31 2.21
C ASP A 627 28.43 -10.20 1.17
N ILE A 628 27.68 -9.09 1.17
CA ILE A 628 27.94 -7.95 0.29
C ILE A 628 29.01 -7.04 0.92
N THR A 629 30.19 -7.04 0.31
CA THR A 629 31.35 -6.26 0.78
C THR A 629 31.58 -4.99 -0.03
N LEU A 630 31.01 -4.88 -1.24
CA LEU A 630 31.07 -3.69 -2.08
C LEU A 630 29.67 -3.20 -2.46
N VAL A 631 29.43 -1.90 -2.27
CA VAL A 631 28.26 -1.20 -2.80
C VAL A 631 28.71 -0.09 -3.75
N GLY A 632 28.35 -0.19 -5.03
CA GLY A 632 28.54 0.85 -6.03
C GLY A 632 27.25 1.60 -6.29
N ILE A 633 27.21 2.89 -5.94
CA ILE A 633 26.08 3.78 -6.23
C ILE A 633 26.39 4.54 -7.52
N ILE A 634 25.59 4.28 -8.55
CA ILE A 634 25.74 4.88 -9.88
C ILE A 634 24.82 6.09 -9.99
N CYS A 635 25.39 7.24 -10.31
CA CYS A 635 24.69 8.53 -10.44
C CYS A 635 23.75 8.83 -9.26
N ALA A 636 24.34 9.05 -8.08
CA ALA A 636 23.61 9.29 -6.83
C ALA A 636 22.62 10.47 -6.90
N ASP A 637 22.88 11.44 -7.77
CA ASP A 637 22.15 12.69 -7.95
C ASP A 637 20.98 12.60 -8.96
N LEU A 638 20.71 11.44 -9.56
CA LEU A 638 19.57 11.27 -10.48
C LEU A 638 18.25 11.72 -9.84
N SER A 639 18.05 11.37 -8.57
CA SER A 639 16.81 11.64 -7.84
C SER A 639 16.67 13.07 -7.33
N LEU A 640 17.76 13.82 -7.20
CA LEU A 640 17.72 15.25 -6.83
C LEU A 640 16.98 16.09 -7.86
N ASN A 641 16.94 15.60 -9.09
CA ASN A 641 16.37 16.30 -10.24
C ASN A 641 14.93 15.86 -10.54
N PHE A 642 14.30 15.05 -9.69
CA PHE A 642 12.89 14.77 -9.85
C PHE A 642 12.06 16.03 -9.58
N PRO A 643 10.97 16.26 -10.33
CA PRO A 643 10.05 17.36 -10.08
C PRO A 643 9.21 17.05 -8.83
N ASP A 644 9.84 17.09 -7.66
CA ASP A 644 9.24 16.85 -6.36
C ASP A 644 10.08 17.60 -5.33
N PHE A 645 9.47 18.46 -4.51
CA PHE A 645 10.20 19.21 -3.48
C PHE A 645 10.86 18.30 -2.43
N ARG A 646 10.44 17.03 -2.32
CA ARG A 646 11.05 16.02 -1.44
C ARG A 646 12.21 15.26 -2.09
N ALA A 647 12.67 15.68 -3.27
CA ALA A 647 13.77 15.04 -4.00
C ALA A 647 15.06 14.96 -3.17
N GLY A 648 15.45 16.04 -2.49
CA GLY A 648 16.60 16.08 -1.58
C GLY A 648 16.48 15.07 -0.44
N GLU A 649 15.36 15.11 0.29
CA GLU A 649 15.04 14.19 1.39
C GLU A 649 15.10 12.72 0.96
N ARG A 650 14.45 12.37 -0.15
CA ARG A 650 14.46 11.00 -0.66
C ARG A 650 15.84 10.54 -1.07
N THR A 651 16.62 11.43 -1.69
CA THR A 651 17.99 11.11 -2.09
C THR A 651 18.83 10.80 -0.87
N PHE A 652 18.78 11.65 0.15
CA PHE A 652 19.47 11.43 1.43
C PHE A 652 19.07 10.08 2.07
N GLN A 653 17.77 9.81 2.20
CA GLN A 653 17.25 8.58 2.83
C GLN A 653 17.72 7.32 2.09
N ILE A 654 17.57 7.30 0.77
CA ILE A 654 17.96 6.15 -0.07
C ILE A 654 19.46 5.91 -0.01
N LEU A 655 20.28 6.95 -0.16
CA LEU A 655 21.75 6.82 -0.14
C LEU A 655 22.26 6.35 1.22
N SER A 656 21.70 6.88 2.30
CA SER A 656 22.04 6.46 3.66
C SER A 656 21.68 4.99 3.92
N GLN A 657 20.49 4.56 3.48
CA GLN A 657 20.07 3.16 3.58
C GLN A 657 20.98 2.23 2.79
N VAL A 658 21.24 2.55 1.52
CA VAL A 658 22.06 1.72 0.61
C VAL A 658 23.49 1.63 1.13
N SER A 659 24.06 2.75 1.59
CA SER A 659 25.39 2.75 2.20
C SER A 659 25.42 1.90 3.47
N GLY A 660 24.36 1.93 4.29
CA GLY A 660 24.21 1.08 5.48
C GLY A 660 24.00 -0.41 5.23
N ARG A 661 23.92 -0.87 3.96
CA ARG A 661 23.86 -2.31 3.62
C ARG A 661 25.25 -2.94 3.48
N ALA A 662 26.29 -2.16 3.22
CA ALA A 662 27.65 -2.69 3.10
C ALA A 662 28.22 -3.09 4.47
N GLY A 663 28.88 -4.24 4.54
CA GLY A 663 29.70 -4.63 5.69
C GLY A 663 28.91 -4.95 6.96
N ARG A 664 27.79 -5.66 6.82
CA ARG A 664 27.00 -6.17 7.98
C ARG A 664 27.50 -7.51 8.51
N GLY A 665 28.39 -8.18 7.77
CA GLY A 665 29.10 -9.37 8.22
C GLY A 665 30.36 -9.04 9.04
N ALA A 666 31.29 -9.99 9.10
CA ALA A 666 32.58 -9.77 9.76
C ALA A 666 33.53 -8.87 8.95
N VAL A 667 33.32 -8.78 7.63
CA VAL A 667 34.19 -8.02 6.71
C VAL A 667 33.68 -6.57 6.59
N PRO A 668 34.55 -5.56 6.76
CA PRO A 668 34.16 -4.18 6.58
C PRO A 668 33.78 -3.91 5.13
N GLY A 669 32.64 -3.26 4.94
CA GLY A 669 32.11 -2.92 3.63
C GLY A 669 32.75 -1.66 3.05
N LYS A 670 32.88 -1.61 1.73
CA LYS A 670 33.29 -0.42 0.98
C LYS A 670 32.12 0.11 0.15
N VAL A 671 31.94 1.42 0.14
CA VAL A 671 30.93 2.09 -0.70
C VAL A 671 31.62 3.04 -1.66
N ILE A 672 31.25 2.98 -2.94
CA ILE A 672 31.70 3.94 -3.96
C ILE A 672 30.48 4.67 -4.49
N LEU A 673 30.44 5.98 -4.26
CA LEU A 673 29.33 6.85 -4.63
C LEU A 673 29.74 7.74 -5.79
N GLN A 674 29.19 7.49 -6.99
CA GLN A 674 29.45 8.30 -8.17
C GLN A 674 28.37 9.37 -8.35
N THR A 675 28.76 10.63 -8.52
CA THR A 675 27.81 11.73 -8.72
C THR A 675 28.39 12.88 -9.55
N TYR A 676 27.53 13.63 -10.25
CA TYR A 676 27.92 14.91 -10.86
C TYR A 676 27.89 16.08 -9.87
N ASN A 677 27.29 15.89 -8.70
CA ASN A 677 27.02 16.93 -7.71
C ASN A 677 27.59 16.54 -6.33
N PRO A 678 28.92 16.35 -6.20
CA PRO A 678 29.53 15.86 -4.96
C PRO A 678 29.34 16.82 -3.78
N ASP A 679 29.26 18.12 -4.05
CA ASP A 679 29.17 19.16 -3.02
C ASP A 679 27.72 19.41 -2.53
N HIS A 680 26.73 18.74 -3.12
CA HIS A 680 25.33 18.92 -2.75
C HIS A 680 25.06 18.42 -1.32
N PHE A 681 24.37 19.21 -0.50
CA PHE A 681 24.20 18.91 0.93
C PHE A 681 23.55 17.55 1.22
N SER A 682 22.57 17.11 0.40
CA SER A 682 21.98 15.77 0.53
C SER A 682 22.99 14.63 0.31
N ILE A 683 23.98 14.83 -0.56
CA ILE A 683 25.04 13.85 -0.81
C ILE A 683 26.01 13.86 0.38
N MET A 684 26.49 15.04 0.77
CA MET A 684 27.42 15.21 1.89
C MET A 684 26.87 14.63 3.20
N ALA A 685 25.62 14.97 3.55
CA ALA A 685 24.97 14.44 4.74
C ALA A 685 24.74 12.91 4.67
N SER A 686 24.52 12.35 3.48
CA SER A 686 24.36 10.89 3.34
C SER A 686 25.66 10.12 3.59
N ILE A 687 26.82 10.75 3.43
CA ILE A 687 28.14 10.16 3.71
C ILE A 687 28.33 10.00 5.21
N SER A 688 28.06 11.05 5.98
CA SER A 688 28.12 11.03 7.44
C SER A 688 26.92 10.31 8.07
N GLN A 689 25.89 9.99 7.28
CA GLN A 689 24.56 9.54 7.74
C GLN A 689 23.96 10.51 8.77
N ASP A 690 24.32 11.80 8.68
CA ASP A 690 23.88 12.83 9.61
C ASP A 690 22.58 13.46 9.11
N TYR A 691 21.47 12.91 9.61
CA TYR A 691 20.14 13.42 9.28
C TYR A 691 19.88 14.81 9.89
N ARG A 692 20.57 15.20 10.97
CA ARG A 692 20.38 16.53 11.59
C ARG A 692 20.99 17.61 10.72
N GLU A 693 22.20 17.37 10.21
CA GLU A 693 22.85 18.26 9.26
C GLU A 693 22.03 18.40 7.96
N PHE A 694 21.48 17.29 7.46
CA PHE A 694 20.55 17.33 6.34
C PHE A 694 19.32 18.19 6.65
N PHE A 695 18.66 17.95 7.79
CA PHE A 695 17.44 18.63 8.20
C PHE A 695 17.65 20.14 8.35
N SER A 696 18.72 20.58 9.02
CA SER A 696 18.99 22.00 9.25
C SER A 696 19.15 22.80 7.95
N LYS A 697 19.65 22.17 6.89
CA LYS A 697 19.79 22.78 5.55
C LYS A 697 18.47 22.72 4.77
N GLU A 698 17.84 21.55 4.70
CA GLU A 698 16.59 21.34 3.94
C GLU A 698 15.43 22.20 4.47
N ILE A 699 15.29 22.32 5.79
CA ILE A 699 14.12 22.98 6.40
C ILE A 699 14.05 24.48 6.05
N ILE A 700 15.19 25.13 5.83
CA ILE A 700 15.29 26.54 5.44
C ILE A 700 14.63 26.74 4.07
N PHE A 701 14.96 25.90 3.10
CA PHE A 701 14.36 25.94 1.75
C PHE A 701 12.85 25.68 1.80
N ARG A 702 12.41 24.70 2.61
CA ARG A 702 10.98 24.42 2.78
C ARG A 702 10.22 25.58 3.39
N LYS A 703 10.83 26.28 4.36
CA LYS A 703 10.24 27.49 4.96
C LYS A 703 10.14 28.63 3.93
N ALA A 704 11.22 28.90 3.21
CA ALA A 704 11.28 29.98 2.22
C ALA A 704 10.27 29.80 1.06
N LEU A 705 10.09 28.57 0.58
CA LEU A 705 9.17 28.24 -0.51
C LEU A 705 7.77 27.84 -0.01
N ASN A 706 7.54 27.92 1.31
CA ASN A 706 6.30 27.55 1.98
C ASN A 706 5.83 26.13 1.60
N PHE A 707 6.73 25.14 1.66
CA PHE A 707 6.44 23.72 1.46
C PHE A 707 6.19 22.99 2.79
N PRO A 708 5.53 21.82 2.76
CA PRO A 708 5.36 20.98 3.95
C PRO A 708 6.71 20.69 4.65
N PRO A 709 6.80 20.87 5.99
CA PRO A 709 5.69 20.88 6.96
C PRO A 709 5.08 22.27 7.29
N PHE A 710 5.54 23.36 6.69
CA PHE A 710 5.03 24.72 6.95
C PHE A 710 3.69 25.01 6.29
N SER A 711 3.34 24.24 5.27
CA SER A 711 2.06 24.28 4.58
C SER A 711 1.51 22.88 4.33
N ARG A 712 0.27 22.82 3.87
CA ARG A 712 -0.38 21.61 3.36
C ARG A 712 -0.66 21.78 1.88
N ILE A 713 -0.70 20.64 1.19
CA ILE A 713 -0.95 20.58 -0.25
C ILE A 713 -2.08 19.60 -0.51
N ILE A 714 -3.05 20.00 -1.34
CA ILE A 714 -4.06 19.13 -1.94
C ILE A 714 -3.85 19.14 -3.44
N GLN A 715 -3.70 17.97 -4.05
CA GLN A 715 -3.56 17.83 -5.50
C GLN A 715 -4.86 17.33 -6.12
N LEU A 716 -5.36 18.09 -7.09
CA LEU A 716 -6.49 17.72 -7.93
C LEU A 716 -5.95 17.02 -9.18
N LYS A 717 -6.17 15.70 -9.29
CA LYS A 717 -5.74 14.88 -10.43
C LYS A 717 -6.89 14.74 -11.43
N ILE A 718 -6.72 15.30 -12.61
CA ILE A 718 -7.72 15.29 -13.68
C ILE A 718 -7.25 14.35 -14.78
N SER A 719 -8.07 13.37 -15.16
CA SER A 719 -7.69 12.42 -16.22
C SER A 719 -8.84 12.00 -17.12
N GLY A 720 -8.59 11.87 -18.43
CA GLY A 720 -9.58 11.45 -19.41
C GLY A 720 -8.96 10.77 -20.63
N ARG A 721 -9.76 10.03 -21.42
CA ARG A 721 -9.28 9.33 -22.63
C ARG A 721 -9.02 10.29 -23.80
N ASP A 722 -9.80 11.37 -23.87
CA ASP A 722 -9.71 12.41 -24.90
C ASP A 722 -8.84 13.58 -24.43
N LYS A 723 -7.82 13.95 -25.21
CA LYS A 723 -6.85 15.01 -24.86
C LYS A 723 -7.52 16.37 -24.70
N ASN A 724 -8.38 16.74 -25.66
CA ASN A 724 -8.97 18.07 -25.75
C ASN A 724 -10.06 18.26 -24.69
N LYS A 725 -10.94 17.27 -24.53
CA LYS A 725 -11.96 17.29 -23.47
C LYS A 725 -11.33 17.35 -22.07
N THR A 726 -10.25 16.60 -21.84
CA THR A 726 -9.54 16.62 -20.56
C THR A 726 -8.91 17.98 -20.29
N LYS A 727 -8.27 18.60 -21.30
CA LYS A 727 -7.70 19.94 -21.19
C LYS A 727 -8.76 20.99 -20.87
N LEU A 728 -9.85 21.03 -21.63
CA LEU A 728 -10.95 21.98 -21.42
C LEU A 728 -11.54 21.85 -20.01
N HIS A 729 -11.79 20.62 -19.57
CA HIS A 729 -12.28 20.37 -18.22
C HIS A 729 -11.28 20.80 -17.13
N ALA A 730 -9.97 20.60 -17.36
CA ALA A 730 -8.96 21.06 -16.41
C ALA A 730 -8.91 22.59 -16.28
N HIS A 731 -9.06 23.32 -17.39
CA HIS A 731 -9.19 24.77 -17.36
C HIS A 731 -10.47 25.24 -16.65
N ALA A 732 -11.61 24.60 -16.91
CA ALA A 732 -12.87 24.92 -16.22
C ALA A 732 -12.77 24.71 -14.70
N VAL A 733 -12.15 23.62 -14.24
CA VAL A 733 -11.90 23.40 -12.80
C VAL A 733 -10.95 24.46 -12.23
N GLY A 734 -9.93 24.88 -12.99
CA GLY A 734 -9.03 25.97 -12.59
C GLY A 734 -9.74 27.32 -12.43
N GLU A 735 -10.62 27.67 -13.37
CA GLU A 735 -11.46 28.88 -13.29
C GLU A 735 -12.41 28.83 -12.08
N LEU A 736 -13.04 27.68 -11.83
CA LEU A 736 -13.85 27.47 -10.64
C LEU A 736 -13.05 27.68 -9.35
N CYS A 737 -11.83 27.15 -9.26
CA CYS A 737 -10.95 27.38 -8.12
C CYS A 737 -10.67 28.89 -7.90
N ASN A 738 -10.40 29.62 -8.99
CA ASN A 738 -10.17 31.07 -8.91
C ASN A 738 -11.42 31.83 -8.48
N ASN A 739 -12.61 31.46 -9.00
CA ASN A 739 -13.88 32.05 -8.62
C ASN A 739 -14.22 31.79 -7.14
N LEU A 740 -13.95 30.59 -6.63
CA LEU A 740 -14.10 30.30 -5.20
C LEU A 740 -13.13 31.12 -4.36
N LYS A 741 -11.88 31.27 -4.80
CA LYS A 741 -10.87 32.08 -4.11
C LYS A 741 -11.26 33.56 -4.05
N THR A 742 -11.88 34.12 -5.09
CA THR A 742 -12.34 35.52 -5.10
C THR A 742 -13.64 35.72 -4.33
N LYS A 743 -14.55 34.73 -4.34
CA LYS A 743 -15.83 34.79 -3.63
C LYS A 743 -15.67 34.84 -2.11
N TYR A 744 -14.71 34.09 -1.55
CA TYR A 744 -14.49 34.02 -0.10
C TYR A 744 -13.19 34.73 0.30
N LYS A 745 -13.33 35.86 1.02
CA LYS A 745 -12.19 36.68 1.47
C LYS A 745 -11.14 35.89 2.27
N ASP A 746 -11.60 34.91 3.06
CA ASP A 746 -10.73 34.06 3.89
C ASP A 746 -9.74 33.25 3.05
N PHE A 747 -10.11 32.83 1.84
CA PHE A 747 -9.27 32.00 0.96
C PHE A 747 -8.28 32.84 0.14
N GLN A 748 -8.60 34.11 -0.10
CA GLN A 748 -7.83 34.97 -1.00
C GLN A 748 -6.37 35.15 -0.55
N LYS A 749 -6.14 35.25 0.76
CA LYS A 749 -4.80 35.45 1.36
C LYS A 749 -4.10 34.16 1.76
N THR A 750 -4.83 33.06 1.92
CA THR A 750 -4.30 31.85 2.57
C THR A 750 -4.09 30.69 1.60
N ILE A 751 -4.81 30.66 0.47
CA ILE A 751 -4.75 29.57 -0.50
C ILE A 751 -4.05 30.03 -1.78
N GLU A 752 -2.96 29.35 -2.12
CA GLU A 752 -2.25 29.45 -3.39
C GLU A 752 -2.73 28.34 -4.33
N ILE A 753 -3.10 28.71 -5.55
CA ILE A 753 -3.54 27.79 -6.60
C ILE A 753 -2.45 27.77 -7.68
N LEU A 754 -1.86 26.60 -7.91
CA LEU A 754 -0.87 26.38 -8.96
C LEU A 754 -1.47 25.47 -10.03
N GLY A 755 -1.37 25.89 -11.29
CA GLY A 755 -1.99 25.22 -12.43
C GLY A 755 -3.30 25.89 -12.89
N PRO A 756 -4.08 25.23 -13.76
CA PRO A 756 -3.95 23.86 -14.24
C PRO A 756 -2.75 23.66 -15.17
N VAL A 757 -2.02 22.56 -14.99
CA VAL A 757 -0.87 22.16 -15.81
C VAL A 757 -0.95 20.68 -16.19
N GLU A 758 -0.32 20.29 -17.29
CA GLU A 758 -0.15 18.88 -17.62
C GLU A 758 0.66 18.18 -16.52
N ALA A 759 0.24 16.97 -16.13
CA ALA A 759 1.00 16.19 -15.16
C ALA A 759 2.38 15.79 -15.75
N PRO A 760 3.42 15.56 -14.92
CA PRO A 760 4.75 15.14 -15.40
C PRO A 760 4.69 13.94 -16.34
N LEU A 761 3.90 12.93 -15.98
CA LEU A 761 3.53 11.84 -16.89
C LEU A 761 2.20 12.17 -17.58
N VAL A 762 2.31 12.78 -18.77
CA VAL A 762 1.19 13.31 -19.57
C VAL A 762 0.14 12.25 -19.90
N LYS A 763 0.53 10.97 -20.10
CA LYS A 763 -0.39 9.88 -20.47
C LYS A 763 -0.04 8.57 -19.77
N ILE A 764 -1.03 7.94 -19.11
CA ILE A 764 -0.91 6.61 -18.49
C ILE A 764 -2.14 5.78 -18.85
N ALA A 765 -1.95 4.53 -19.26
CA ALA A 765 -3.05 3.59 -19.60
C ALA A 765 -4.10 4.22 -20.53
N ASN A 766 -3.65 4.92 -21.58
CA ASN A 766 -4.48 5.66 -22.53
C ASN A 766 -5.35 6.80 -21.96
N ARG A 767 -4.95 7.38 -20.82
CA ARG A 767 -5.59 8.57 -20.25
C ARG A 767 -4.61 9.73 -20.18
N TYR A 768 -5.00 10.88 -20.73
CA TYR A 768 -4.29 12.15 -20.57
C TYR A 768 -4.50 12.69 -19.16
N ARG A 769 -3.47 13.30 -18.57
CA ARG A 769 -3.46 13.74 -17.17
C ARG A 769 -3.11 15.22 -17.03
N TRP A 770 -3.91 15.92 -16.24
CA TRP A 770 -3.74 17.30 -15.81
C TRP A 770 -3.78 17.36 -14.28
N GLN A 771 -3.22 18.42 -13.71
CA GLN A 771 -3.21 18.64 -12.28
C GLN A 771 -3.36 20.11 -11.89
N ILE A 772 -3.95 20.33 -10.73
CA ILE A 772 -3.97 21.61 -10.00
C ILE A 772 -3.47 21.33 -8.58
N LEU A 773 -2.60 22.17 -8.05
CA LEU A 773 -2.13 22.09 -6.66
C LEU A 773 -2.73 23.24 -5.87
N LEU A 774 -3.36 22.91 -4.75
CA LEU A 774 -3.84 23.86 -3.76
C LEU A 774 -2.86 23.82 -2.59
N LYS A 775 -2.25 24.95 -2.25
CA LYS A 775 -1.28 25.07 -1.15
C LYS A 775 -1.76 26.10 -0.15
N GLY A 776 -1.68 25.80 1.15
CA GLY A 776 -2.04 26.76 2.20
C GLY A 776 -1.45 26.39 3.56
N PRO A 777 -1.18 27.38 4.43
CA PRO A 777 -0.61 27.13 5.76
C PRO A 777 -1.65 26.59 6.76
N VAL A 778 -2.94 26.90 6.57
CA VAL A 778 -4.02 26.52 7.48
C VAL A 778 -4.78 25.30 6.91
N THR A 779 -4.66 24.16 7.57
CA THR A 779 -5.28 22.89 7.13
C THR A 779 -6.81 22.99 7.03
N GLY A 780 -7.49 23.55 8.04
CA GLY A 780 -8.95 23.64 8.05
C GLY A 780 -9.52 24.46 6.89
N GLN A 781 -8.90 25.59 6.54
CA GLN A 781 -9.32 26.40 5.39
C GLN A 781 -9.07 25.69 4.06
N LEU A 782 -7.94 24.99 3.92
CA LEU A 782 -7.60 24.25 2.71
C LEU A 782 -8.57 23.07 2.48
N HIS A 783 -8.94 22.35 3.54
CA HIS A 783 -9.96 21.29 3.48
C HIS A 783 -11.33 21.84 3.12
N ARG A 784 -11.78 22.90 3.82
CA ARG A 784 -13.06 23.56 3.52
C ARG A 784 -13.14 24.03 2.06
N PHE A 785 -12.06 24.59 1.52
CA PHE A 785 -12.01 24.99 0.11
C PHE A 785 -12.18 23.79 -0.83
N ALA A 786 -11.50 22.67 -0.54
CA ALA A 786 -11.59 21.46 -1.35
C ALA A 786 -12.96 20.77 -1.20
N GLU A 787 -13.59 20.83 -0.02
CA GLU A 787 -14.95 20.36 0.22
C GLU A 787 -15.97 21.17 -0.57
N ILE A 788 -15.94 22.51 -0.51
CA ILE A 788 -16.83 23.38 -1.30
C ILE A 788 -16.66 23.08 -2.80
N LEU A 789 -15.41 22.92 -3.25
CA LEU A 789 -15.13 22.60 -4.64
C LEU A 789 -15.78 21.26 -5.03
N VAL A 790 -15.53 20.18 -4.28
CA VAL A 790 -15.89 18.82 -4.70
C VAL A 790 -17.32 18.45 -4.36
N LEU A 791 -17.83 18.88 -3.21
CA LEU A 791 -19.14 18.49 -2.68
C LEU A 791 -20.24 19.45 -3.16
N GLU A 792 -20.04 20.76 -3.01
CA GLU A 792 -21.08 21.75 -3.33
C GLU A 792 -21.17 22.05 -4.84
N ASN A 793 -20.04 21.96 -5.57
CA ASN A 793 -19.98 22.24 -7.01
C ASN A 793 -19.87 20.96 -7.85
N ASN A 794 -20.28 19.82 -7.31
CA ASN A 794 -20.18 18.51 -7.96
C ASN A 794 -20.84 18.49 -9.35
N SER A 795 -21.94 19.21 -9.57
CA SER A 795 -22.63 19.29 -10.87
C SER A 795 -21.77 19.91 -11.98
N GLN A 796 -20.92 20.89 -11.64
CA GLN A 796 -20.02 21.55 -12.60
C GLN A 796 -18.73 20.75 -12.83
N ILE A 797 -18.33 19.96 -11.83
CA ILE A 797 -17.11 19.15 -11.86
C ILE A 797 -17.36 17.76 -12.48
N ASN A 798 -18.54 17.20 -12.32
CA ASN A 798 -18.81 15.85 -12.74
C ASN A 798 -18.90 15.78 -14.28
N ASN A 799 -17.95 15.08 -14.89
CA ASN A 799 -17.89 14.87 -16.33
C ASN A 799 -17.84 13.36 -16.65
N PRO A 800 -18.72 12.83 -17.50
CA PRO A 800 -18.76 11.40 -17.81
C PRO A 800 -17.48 10.88 -18.50
N HIS A 801 -16.71 11.77 -19.15
CA HIS A 801 -15.51 11.41 -19.89
C HIS A 801 -14.21 11.73 -19.15
N VAL A 802 -14.26 12.57 -18.11
CA VAL A 802 -13.09 13.06 -17.37
C VAL A 802 -13.29 12.78 -15.88
N ARG A 803 -12.30 12.13 -15.27
CA ARG A 803 -12.29 11.81 -13.84
C ARG A 803 -11.46 12.85 -13.10
N LEU A 804 -12.06 13.54 -12.15
CA LEU A 804 -11.38 14.28 -11.09
C LEU A 804 -11.13 13.34 -9.90
N ALA A 805 -9.95 13.43 -9.29
CA ALA A 805 -9.65 12.74 -8.04
C ALA A 805 -8.82 13.65 -7.13
N VAL A 806 -9.16 13.69 -5.85
CA VAL A 806 -8.47 14.50 -4.84
C VAL A 806 -7.37 13.67 -4.18
N ASP A 807 -6.20 14.27 -3.94
CA ASP A 807 -5.09 13.67 -3.21
C ASP A 807 -4.60 14.67 -2.15
N VAL A 808 -5.07 14.48 -0.92
CA VAL A 808 -4.69 15.28 0.25
C VAL A 808 -3.32 14.82 0.75
N ASP A 809 -2.41 15.76 1.00
CA ASP A 809 -1.00 15.49 1.32
C ASP A 809 -0.35 14.53 0.30
N PRO A 810 -0.18 14.95 -0.96
CA PRO A 810 0.39 14.10 -2.00
C PRO A 810 1.87 13.84 -1.70
N PHE A 811 2.24 12.56 -1.71
CA PHE A 811 3.65 12.13 -1.73
C PHE A 811 4.13 11.92 -3.16
N PHE A 812 3.26 11.57 -4.10
CA PHE A 812 3.64 11.28 -5.49
C PHE A 812 3.09 12.36 -6.41
N MET A 813 3.98 13.25 -6.86
CA MET A 813 3.64 14.36 -7.75
C MET A 813 4.02 14.11 -9.22
N MET A 814 4.44 12.88 -9.57
CA MET A 814 4.77 12.44 -10.94
C MET A 814 3.60 11.79 -11.72
#